data_AF-A0A1C5H0Y6-F1
#
_entry.id   AF-A0A1C5H0Y6-F1
#
_cell.length_a   1.000
_cell.length_b   1.000
_cell.length_c   1.000
_cell.angle_alpha   90.00
_cell.angle_beta   90.00
_cell.angle_gamma   90.00
#
_symmetry.space_group_name_H-M   'P 1'
#
loop_
_entity.id
_entity.type
_entity.pdbx_description
1 polymer ?
#
loop_
_entity_poly.entity_id
_entity_poly.type
_entity_poly.pdbx_seq_one_letter_code
_entity_poly.pdbx_strand_id
1 'polypeptide(L)'
;MRGPRRGPVWAAQLWLRQRRRRWRTRRERRAERNRRRRVDAQSERRMSWRHHRGLRWGIVATAGVLVAWTVFSVVLMVLDTEPGFLPMSTWCAADQPRSYYCGQVEGFVKGPLIVALGLAVFLFWRYVPVRRWYDRNAVRNLRMVLPTAERDAGASSVVGRNELCELMIQRLRSEPTRRPLLLVGGIGTGKTATLVRLAEMLMAADVVPVGIDLRTVTDPAKLNFHQLALEQFQKTIDSQLHSAGEADKVWRRLWLENRIVVLADGLEEVLADSAQPVDRDSVLREAIRGAVRERLPLVVASRPDDPLRGLDALMLQLEPLSIGAALEYVQARSRHADAHHQMDRITELVRAADVPDSPFYLRVISQLHEVDRLDRVGPTDRSRSALRWCLLQEWWHAIVAGDLYEDYGMPQTERADAIEVLSALACIGLRDNRLAVRTAQLADGDGAKDAGRRWILAELRARLHKLNADNPQDLGLAETTGDALHIVVKRQDGVRFQNGVVQAFLGSRYLTAALRDDNFLTQAFTDNHGPGRELLAALTLYTRSAGAFERLDGRRPPPVPPVTVRIRDAVRQTVGPSPAERDARATRDRSAALVRRLCDAAAGTHNRTRALEMFAAALEMDAAVGHPAHQKLADAILAAWPSYQGDGSVTDRPLEDAKIALVHRYGGAARQLRDQPPASTGLRRHQPTPQYRQLFQMMAYESSYLPRLTAARQLASGGNAAVRALHDLLDEPPQAADTQGRERLEELRTWLAPSLFLFTDAAHAPDEPDWQGMARETLRRWVDRLASDFRQGARVYEITLAQGFRMAANCRTYPAHRSVLIEEAEKALRHSRFWYSHLVLIQALTLLALPRDPGETLRERGHGSDPRGLVGFWTSIAGGGQRAPQPGGGTAHPLVLAVADLCVETLIDRRPERHCWLDEREIIGRIGSVSGHPGIRRVQASWLPPWHGWAVLQPRAQRLLADVMLLLNLADRGRDNDQRARRLSRASRAELPPCLTIDRTAMRVTLSRRQAHDVQPGATCIDDCPFRLCPLPPKGDELPYQMDEAFCAHQVDLVGRWWWSPGRADWQAVDRHDLRTFWQEMSERMAPAWRK
;
A
#
# COMPACT_ATOMS: atom_id res chain seq x y z
N MET A 1 19.16 22.65 -64.10
CA MET A 1 19.86 22.43 -62.83
C MET A 1 19.49 21.07 -62.27
N ARG A 2 20.42 20.10 -62.30
CA ARG A 2 20.20 18.72 -61.83
C ARG A 2 20.59 18.65 -60.34
N GLY A 3 19.65 18.29 -59.48
CA GLY A 3 19.92 18.01 -58.06
C GLY A 3 20.94 16.89 -57.88
N PRO A 4 21.65 16.82 -56.74
CA PRO A 4 22.77 15.91 -56.56
C PRO A 4 22.34 14.45 -56.72
N ARG A 5 22.96 13.75 -57.67
CA ARG A 5 22.80 12.31 -57.90
C ARG A 5 23.27 11.54 -56.66
N ARG A 6 22.33 11.01 -55.88
CA ARG A 6 22.62 10.12 -54.75
C ARG A 6 23.21 8.81 -55.29
N GLY A 7 24.50 8.58 -55.07
CA GLY A 7 25.24 7.41 -55.60
C GLY A 7 24.89 6.07 -54.93
N PRO A 8 25.34 4.94 -55.52
CA PRO A 8 25.02 3.56 -55.08
C PRO A 8 25.47 3.25 -53.65
N VAL A 9 26.50 3.94 -53.14
CA VAL A 9 26.98 3.82 -51.76
C VAL A 9 25.91 4.28 -50.75
N TRP A 10 25.14 5.33 -51.07
CA TRP A 10 24.07 5.83 -50.21
C TRP A 10 22.89 4.85 -50.17
N ALA A 11 22.55 4.25 -51.32
CA ALA A 11 21.54 3.20 -51.42
C ALA A 11 21.96 1.93 -50.65
N ALA A 12 23.23 1.52 -50.76
CA ALA A 12 23.78 0.39 -50.01
C ALA A 12 23.83 0.64 -48.50
N GLN A 13 24.18 1.85 -48.05
CA GLN A 13 24.13 2.25 -46.63
C GLN A 13 22.71 2.27 -46.09
N LEU A 14 21.74 2.79 -46.86
CA LEU A 14 20.32 2.72 -46.50
C LEU A 14 19.81 1.29 -46.44
N TRP A 15 20.18 0.46 -47.41
CA TRP A 15 19.81 -0.95 -47.44
C TRP A 15 20.41 -1.73 -46.25
N LEU A 16 21.69 -1.50 -45.92
CA LEU A 16 22.35 -2.07 -44.73
C LEU A 16 21.72 -1.58 -43.43
N ARG A 17 21.39 -0.28 -43.32
CA ARG A 17 20.66 0.29 -42.17
C ARG A 17 19.28 -0.35 -42.04
N GLN A 18 18.52 -0.44 -43.13
CA GLN A 18 17.21 -1.09 -43.15
C GLN A 18 17.29 -2.59 -42.80
N ARG A 19 18.30 -3.31 -43.30
CA ARG A 19 18.49 -4.74 -43.02
C ARG A 19 18.93 -4.98 -41.58
N ARG A 20 19.83 -4.15 -41.02
CA ARG A 20 20.16 -4.15 -39.59
C ARG A 20 18.93 -3.86 -38.74
N ARG A 21 18.08 -2.90 -39.15
CA ARG A 21 16.82 -2.58 -38.47
C ARG A 21 15.85 -3.76 -38.50
N ARG A 22 15.66 -4.41 -39.66
CA ARG A 22 14.82 -5.62 -39.82
C ARG A 22 15.36 -6.82 -39.02
N TRP A 23 16.66 -7.01 -38.95
CA TRP A 23 17.26 -8.07 -38.14
C TRP A 23 17.13 -7.81 -36.64
N ARG A 24 17.37 -6.57 -36.19
CA ARG A 24 17.19 -6.15 -34.79
C ARG A 24 15.74 -6.32 -34.34
N THR A 25 14.78 -5.81 -35.10
CA THR A 25 13.35 -5.95 -34.81
C THR A 25 12.92 -7.42 -34.74
N ARG A 26 13.40 -8.29 -35.64
CA ARG A 26 13.16 -9.75 -35.53
C ARG A 26 13.74 -10.36 -34.25
N ARG A 27 14.96 -9.97 -33.85
CA ARG A 27 15.59 -10.43 -32.60
C ARG A 27 14.82 -9.95 -31.37
N GLU A 28 14.38 -8.69 -31.36
CA GLU A 28 13.56 -8.10 -30.30
C GLU A 28 12.23 -8.82 -30.16
N ARG A 29 11.52 -9.13 -31.26
CA ARG A 29 10.30 -9.94 -31.21
C ARG A 29 10.54 -11.35 -30.66
N ARG A 30 11.66 -11.99 -31.03
CA ARG A 30 12.02 -13.31 -30.47
C ARG A 30 12.32 -13.20 -28.97
N ALA A 31 12.98 -12.13 -28.55
CA ALA A 31 13.23 -11.83 -27.14
C ALA A 31 11.92 -11.54 -26.38
N GLU A 32 11.01 -10.76 -26.96
CA GLU A 32 9.68 -10.48 -26.43
C GLU A 32 8.88 -11.78 -26.24
N ARG A 33 8.76 -12.63 -27.27
CA ARG A 33 8.05 -13.91 -27.17
C ARG A 33 8.66 -14.82 -26.09
N ASN A 34 9.99 -14.92 -26.06
CA ASN A 34 10.69 -15.73 -25.06
C ASN A 34 10.53 -15.15 -23.65
N ARG A 35 10.50 -13.83 -23.50
CA ARG A 35 10.32 -13.17 -22.20
C ARG A 35 8.89 -13.22 -21.72
N ARG A 36 7.88 -12.96 -22.56
CA ARG A 36 6.47 -13.16 -22.22
C ARG A 36 6.27 -14.58 -21.67
N ARG A 37 6.75 -15.61 -22.38
CA ARG A 37 6.76 -17.01 -21.91
C ARG A 37 7.49 -17.24 -20.58
N ARG A 38 8.66 -16.63 -20.38
CA ARG A 38 9.44 -16.76 -19.12
C ARG A 38 8.84 -15.99 -17.95
N VAL A 39 8.14 -14.89 -18.22
CA VAL A 39 7.49 -14.03 -17.23
C VAL A 39 6.18 -14.67 -16.76
N ASP A 40 5.41 -15.25 -17.68
CA ASP A 40 4.22 -16.05 -17.35
C ASP A 40 4.61 -17.32 -16.58
N ALA A 41 5.83 -17.85 -16.79
CA ALA A 41 6.40 -18.93 -15.98
C ALA A 41 7.11 -18.45 -14.68
N GLN A 42 7.34 -17.14 -14.51
CA GLN A 42 8.04 -16.58 -13.34
C GLN A 42 7.13 -16.42 -12.13
N SER A 43 5.81 -16.28 -12.33
CA SER A 43 4.80 -16.29 -11.27
C SER A 43 4.72 -17.62 -10.51
N GLU A 44 5.39 -18.67 -11.00
CA GLU A 44 5.45 -20.01 -10.38
C GLU A 44 6.81 -20.35 -9.77
N ARG A 45 7.73 -19.37 -9.63
CA ARG A 45 9.07 -19.66 -9.07
C ARG A 45 9.01 -19.97 -7.58
N ARG A 46 9.12 -21.25 -7.24
CA ARG A 46 9.36 -21.72 -5.86
C ARG A 46 10.65 -21.11 -5.31
N MET A 47 10.53 -20.36 -4.21
CA MET A 47 11.67 -19.81 -3.49
C MET A 47 12.47 -20.93 -2.83
N SER A 48 13.77 -21.05 -3.12
CA SER A 48 14.63 -22.04 -2.46
C SER A 48 15.16 -21.51 -1.12
N TRP A 49 14.67 -22.04 0.00
CA TRP A 49 15.25 -21.81 1.32
C TRP A 49 16.56 -22.60 1.45
N ARG A 50 17.63 -22.00 1.99
CA ARG A 50 18.97 -22.62 2.02
C ARG A 50 18.90 -23.84 2.93
N HIS A 51 19.01 -25.04 2.35
CA HIS A 51 18.81 -26.29 3.07
C HIS A 51 20.12 -27.07 3.17
N HIS A 52 20.55 -27.40 4.39
CA HIS A 52 21.67 -28.32 4.64
C HIS A 52 21.25 -29.77 4.32
N ARG A 53 20.95 -30.07 3.05
CA ARG A 53 20.65 -31.43 2.58
C ARG A 53 21.79 -32.40 2.90
N GLY A 54 23.04 -31.93 2.80
CA GLY A 54 24.23 -32.75 3.00
C GLY A 54 24.30 -33.40 4.39
N LEU A 55 23.95 -32.68 5.45
CA LEU A 55 24.01 -33.22 6.82
C LEU A 55 22.95 -34.32 7.03
N ARG A 56 21.74 -34.14 6.49
CA ARG A 56 20.68 -35.14 6.58
C ARG A 56 21.01 -36.40 5.78
N TRP A 57 21.49 -36.25 4.55
CA TRP A 57 21.94 -37.38 3.74
C TRP A 57 23.15 -38.06 4.36
N GLY A 58 24.07 -37.30 4.99
CA GLY A 58 25.18 -37.86 5.75
C GLY A 58 24.72 -38.72 6.91
N ILE A 59 23.79 -38.24 7.75
CA ILE A 59 23.23 -39.00 8.88
C ILE A 59 22.45 -40.23 8.40
N VAL A 60 21.66 -40.11 7.35
CA VAL A 60 20.89 -41.23 6.79
C VAL A 60 21.83 -42.27 6.15
N ALA A 61 22.88 -41.84 5.45
CA ALA A 61 23.87 -42.73 4.88
C ALA A 61 24.66 -43.47 5.97
N THR A 62 25.12 -42.79 7.02
CA THR A 62 25.84 -43.44 8.13
C THR A 62 24.95 -44.39 8.92
N ALA A 63 23.68 -44.03 9.17
CA ALA A 63 22.72 -44.93 9.79
C ALA A 63 22.35 -46.12 8.88
N GLY A 64 22.24 -45.90 7.57
CA GLY A 64 22.03 -46.96 6.59
C GLY A 64 23.19 -47.96 6.54
N VAL A 65 24.43 -47.46 6.61
CA VAL A 65 25.65 -48.30 6.73
C VAL A 65 25.63 -49.11 8.02
N LEU A 66 25.21 -48.53 9.15
CA LEU A 66 25.05 -49.26 10.40
C LEU A 66 23.99 -50.36 10.30
N VAL A 67 22.81 -50.07 9.74
CA VAL A 67 21.76 -51.08 9.59
C VAL A 67 22.20 -52.19 8.64
N ALA A 68 22.89 -51.85 7.55
CA ALA A 68 23.47 -52.85 6.66
C ALA A 68 24.53 -53.69 7.38
N TRP A 69 25.37 -53.09 8.22
CA TRP A 69 26.35 -53.80 9.03
C TRP A 69 25.67 -54.71 10.06
N THR A 70 24.68 -54.25 10.82
CA THR A 70 23.99 -55.09 11.80
C THR A 70 23.23 -56.24 11.16
N VAL A 71 22.55 -56.00 10.03
CA VAL A 71 21.89 -57.06 9.26
C VAL A 71 22.92 -58.05 8.73
N PHE A 72 24.03 -57.57 8.18
CA PHE A 72 25.13 -58.43 7.72
C PHE A 72 25.70 -59.28 8.86
N SER A 73 25.97 -58.69 10.03
CA SER A 73 26.44 -59.42 11.22
C SER A 73 25.44 -60.45 11.75
N VAL A 74 24.14 -60.13 11.75
CA VAL A 74 23.08 -61.07 12.15
C VAL A 74 22.93 -62.21 11.12
N VAL A 75 23.01 -61.90 9.82
CA VAL A 75 22.98 -62.91 8.75
C VAL A 75 24.17 -63.87 8.86
N LEU A 76 25.37 -63.35 9.14
CA LEU A 76 26.55 -64.18 9.39
C LEU A 76 26.39 -65.07 10.64
N MET A 77 25.80 -64.53 11.71
CA MET A 77 25.53 -65.29 12.94
C MET A 77 24.48 -66.39 12.73
N VAL A 78 23.46 -66.16 11.89
CA VAL A 78 22.38 -67.13 11.63
C VAL A 78 22.78 -68.20 10.62
N LEU A 79 23.62 -67.86 9.63
CA LEU A 79 24.06 -68.81 8.60
C LEU A 79 25.26 -69.66 9.04
N ASP A 80 25.90 -69.35 10.17
CA ASP A 80 27.08 -70.05 10.72
C ASP A 80 28.20 -70.27 9.66
N THR A 81 28.29 -69.34 8.71
CA THR A 81 29.23 -69.39 7.58
C THR A 81 30.02 -68.09 7.52
N GLU A 82 31.35 -68.18 7.63
CA GLU A 82 32.23 -67.03 7.41
C GLU A 82 32.58 -66.87 5.92
N PRO A 83 32.52 -65.66 5.37
CA PRO A 83 33.03 -65.39 4.04
C PRO A 83 34.57 -65.45 4.05
N GLY A 84 35.16 -66.39 3.29
CA GLY A 84 36.60 -66.71 3.32
C GLY A 84 37.58 -65.58 2.94
N PHE A 85 37.11 -64.37 2.64
CA PHE A 85 37.96 -63.21 2.38
C PHE A 85 38.18 -62.29 3.60
N LEU A 86 37.47 -62.48 4.73
CA LEU A 86 37.65 -61.72 5.98
C LEU A 86 37.33 -62.59 7.22
N PRO A 87 38.27 -63.43 7.73
CA PRO A 87 38.03 -64.27 8.89
C PRO A 87 38.22 -63.47 10.20
N MET A 88 37.26 -62.58 10.50
CA MET A 88 37.36 -61.62 11.61
C MET A 88 37.40 -62.30 13.00
N SER A 89 36.73 -63.45 13.17
CA SER A 89 36.74 -64.20 14.43
C SER A 89 38.14 -64.72 14.76
N THR A 90 38.84 -65.28 13.78
CA THR A 90 40.24 -65.75 13.96
C THR A 90 41.23 -64.61 14.19
N TRP A 91 40.93 -63.41 13.65
CA TRP A 91 41.77 -62.23 13.81
C TRP A 91 41.63 -61.59 15.20
N CYS A 92 40.44 -61.63 15.81
CA CYS A 92 40.20 -61.12 17.17
C CYS A 92 40.35 -62.20 18.27
N ALA A 93 40.39 -63.50 17.92
CA ALA A 93 40.64 -64.60 18.85
C ALA A 93 42.14 -64.89 19.10
N ALA A 94 43.05 -64.22 18.41
CA ALA A 94 44.49 -64.39 18.58
C ALA A 94 45.05 -63.62 19.81
N ASP A 95 46.11 -64.17 20.42
CA ASP A 95 46.79 -63.66 21.63
C ASP A 95 47.13 -62.14 21.58
N GLN A 96 47.23 -61.54 22.77
CA GLN A 96 47.54 -60.12 22.95
C GLN A 96 48.80 -59.73 22.15
N PRO A 97 48.77 -58.62 21.36
CA PRO A 97 47.96 -57.41 21.57
C PRO A 97 46.77 -57.22 20.61
N ARG A 98 46.42 -58.19 19.76
CA ARG A 98 45.43 -57.99 18.68
C ARG A 98 43.98 -57.92 19.16
N SER A 99 43.61 -58.74 20.16
CA SER A 99 42.30 -58.68 20.82
C SER A 99 42.05 -57.34 21.52
N TYR A 100 43.09 -56.70 22.07
CA TYR A 100 43.01 -55.39 22.71
C TYR A 100 42.65 -54.27 21.73
N TYR A 101 43.25 -54.25 20.53
CA TYR A 101 42.91 -53.27 19.49
C TYR A 101 41.50 -53.49 18.91
N CYS A 102 41.07 -54.75 18.75
CA CYS A 102 39.72 -55.09 18.29
C CYS A 102 38.65 -54.59 19.28
N GLY A 103 38.85 -54.79 20.59
CA GLY A 103 37.99 -54.25 21.64
C GLY A 103 38.00 -52.72 21.74
N GLN A 104 39.15 -52.06 21.53
CA GLN A 104 39.21 -50.59 21.49
C GLN A 104 38.47 -50.00 20.30
N VAL A 105 38.63 -50.57 19.10
CA VAL A 105 37.92 -50.11 17.90
C VAL A 105 36.42 -50.35 18.04
N GLU A 106 36.00 -51.52 18.55
CA GLU A 106 34.59 -51.79 18.82
C GLU A 106 34.02 -50.78 19.84
N GLY A 107 34.71 -50.55 20.96
CA GLY A 107 34.30 -49.59 21.99
C GLY A 107 34.23 -48.14 21.47
N PHE A 108 35.19 -47.74 20.63
CA PHE A 108 35.25 -46.40 20.03
C PHE A 108 34.16 -46.18 18.97
N VAL A 109 33.84 -47.21 18.18
CA VAL A 109 32.91 -47.12 17.04
C VAL A 109 31.46 -47.32 17.48
N LYS A 110 31.20 -48.15 18.51
CA LYS A 110 29.86 -48.46 19.02
C LYS A 110 29.13 -47.24 19.59
N GLY A 111 29.82 -46.38 20.34
CA GLY A 111 29.22 -45.17 20.91
C GLY A 111 28.64 -44.20 19.87
N PRO A 112 29.45 -43.69 18.91
CA PRO A 112 29.00 -42.83 17.82
C PRO A 112 27.90 -43.46 16.96
N LEU A 113 27.98 -44.77 16.73
CA LEU A 113 27.00 -45.54 15.96
C LEU A 113 25.63 -45.61 16.64
N ILE A 114 25.59 -45.85 17.96
CA ILE A 114 24.34 -45.83 18.74
C ILE A 114 23.70 -44.43 18.71
N VAL A 115 24.50 -43.37 18.84
CA VAL A 115 24.03 -41.99 18.74
C VAL A 115 23.50 -41.70 17.32
N ALA A 116 24.20 -42.13 16.28
CA ALA A 116 23.77 -41.96 14.89
C ALA A 116 22.46 -42.71 14.60
N LEU A 117 22.31 -43.94 15.11
CA LEU A 117 21.07 -44.72 15.02
C LEU A 117 19.92 -44.02 15.74
N GLY A 118 20.13 -43.58 16.99
CA GLY A 118 19.12 -42.84 17.76
C GLY A 118 18.68 -41.55 17.06
N LEU A 119 19.63 -40.82 16.47
CA LEU A 119 19.35 -39.61 15.69
C LEU A 119 18.57 -39.93 14.40
N ALA A 120 18.94 -41.01 13.70
CA ALA A 120 18.25 -41.44 12.48
C ALA A 120 16.83 -41.93 12.76
N VAL A 121 16.64 -42.69 13.84
CA VAL A 121 15.31 -43.13 14.29
C VAL A 121 14.44 -41.91 14.62
N PHE A 122 14.95 -40.97 15.41
CA PHE A 122 14.23 -39.71 15.70
C PHE A 122 13.88 -38.94 14.41
N LEU A 123 14.84 -38.79 13.48
CA LEU A 123 14.62 -38.05 12.24
C LEU A 123 13.56 -38.71 11.35
N PHE A 124 13.63 -40.03 11.16
CA PHE A 124 12.76 -40.74 10.24
C PHE A 124 11.38 -41.02 10.83
N TRP A 125 11.31 -41.43 12.09
CA TRP A 125 10.07 -41.89 12.73
C TRP A 125 9.32 -40.79 13.46
N ARG A 126 9.95 -39.68 13.85
CA ARG A 126 9.27 -38.60 14.59
C ARG A 126 9.32 -37.25 13.89
N TYR A 127 10.50 -36.75 13.58
CA TYR A 127 10.64 -35.43 12.96
C TYR A 127 9.93 -35.34 11.59
N VAL A 128 10.12 -36.32 10.71
CA VAL A 128 9.49 -36.31 9.37
C VAL A 128 7.96 -36.48 9.42
N PRO A 129 7.39 -37.43 10.18
CA PRO A 129 5.94 -37.57 10.28
C PRO A 129 5.26 -36.36 10.92
N VAL A 130 5.75 -35.87 12.07
CA VAL A 130 5.17 -34.70 12.76
C VAL A 130 5.20 -33.47 11.85
N ARG A 131 6.31 -33.25 11.15
CA ARG A 131 6.42 -32.14 10.20
C ARG A 131 5.47 -32.30 9.00
N ARG A 132 5.43 -33.47 8.37
CA ARG A 132 4.50 -33.72 7.25
C ARG A 132 3.04 -33.59 7.67
N TRP A 133 2.72 -34.00 8.89
CA TRP A 133 1.40 -33.81 9.48
C TRP A 133 1.11 -32.32 9.67
N TYR A 134 2.05 -31.56 10.25
CA TYR A 134 1.94 -30.11 10.41
C TYR A 134 1.70 -29.42 9.07
N ASP A 135 2.55 -29.65 8.07
CA ASP A 135 2.45 -29.03 6.74
C ASP A 135 1.10 -29.35 6.05
N ARG A 136 0.61 -30.60 6.16
CA ARG A 136 -0.67 -31.01 5.57
C ARG A 136 -1.87 -30.38 6.27
N ASN A 137 -1.84 -30.33 7.60
CA ASN A 137 -2.96 -29.82 8.40
C ASN A 137 -2.99 -28.29 8.43
N ALA A 138 -1.83 -27.65 8.43
CA ALA A 138 -1.69 -26.20 8.36
C ALA A 138 -2.25 -25.61 7.05
N VAL A 139 -2.07 -26.31 5.92
CA VAL A 139 -2.68 -25.92 4.63
C VAL A 139 -4.20 -26.08 4.63
N ARG A 140 -4.74 -27.09 5.34
CA ARG A 140 -6.19 -27.35 5.42
C ARG A 140 -6.90 -26.46 6.44
N ASN A 141 -6.21 -26.07 7.51
CA ASN A 141 -6.76 -25.27 8.59
C ASN A 141 -5.77 -24.17 8.98
N LEU A 142 -5.81 -23.04 8.28
CA LEU A 142 -4.92 -21.90 8.54
C LEU A 142 -5.07 -21.30 9.95
N ARG A 143 -6.19 -21.55 10.66
CA ARG A 143 -6.34 -21.13 12.08
C ARG A 143 -5.44 -21.88 13.03
N MET A 144 -4.99 -23.07 12.63
CA MET A 144 -3.96 -23.83 13.34
C MET A 144 -2.62 -23.07 13.33
N VAL A 145 -2.36 -22.32 12.25
CA VAL A 145 -1.15 -21.50 12.10
C VAL A 145 -1.36 -20.11 12.67
N LEU A 146 -2.47 -19.45 12.34
CA LEU A 146 -2.77 -18.07 12.75
C LEU A 146 -4.14 -18.03 13.44
N PRO A 147 -4.20 -18.04 14.79
CA PRO A 147 -5.47 -18.11 15.52
C PRO A 147 -6.45 -16.96 15.19
N THR A 148 -5.92 -15.81 14.79
CA THR A 148 -6.70 -14.61 14.43
C THR A 148 -7.30 -14.66 13.02
N ALA A 149 -7.02 -15.70 12.22
CA ALA A 149 -7.56 -15.82 10.87
C ALA A 149 -9.10 -16.00 10.86
N GLU A 150 -9.78 -15.34 9.92
CA GLU A 150 -11.22 -15.53 9.69
C GLU A 150 -11.54 -16.99 9.30
N ARG A 151 -12.77 -17.48 9.57
CA ARG A 151 -13.17 -18.87 9.29
C ARG A 151 -13.01 -19.21 7.80
N ASP A 152 -13.24 -18.24 6.91
CA ASP A 152 -13.20 -18.43 5.45
C ASP A 152 -11.88 -17.98 4.79
N ALA A 153 -10.85 -17.63 5.57
CA ALA A 153 -9.61 -17.07 5.05
C ALA A 153 -8.86 -18.01 4.09
N GLY A 154 -9.01 -19.34 4.26
CA GLY A 154 -8.39 -20.35 3.39
C GLY A 154 -9.06 -20.53 2.02
N ALA A 155 -10.30 -20.06 1.85
CA ALA A 155 -11.00 -20.08 0.56
C ALA A 155 -10.79 -18.78 -0.24
N SER A 156 -10.35 -17.70 0.42
CA SER A 156 -10.07 -16.41 -0.22
C SER A 156 -8.62 -16.30 -0.66
N SER A 157 -8.35 -16.27 -1.97
CA SER A 157 -7.01 -15.95 -2.47
C SER A 157 -6.60 -14.54 -1.99
N VAL A 158 -5.56 -14.44 -1.18
CA VAL A 158 -5.02 -13.13 -0.77
C VAL A 158 -4.25 -12.53 -1.95
N VAL A 159 -4.79 -11.47 -2.53
CA VAL A 159 -4.27 -10.84 -3.75
C VAL A 159 -3.40 -9.63 -3.43
N GLY A 160 -2.43 -9.31 -4.30
CA GLY A 160 -1.68 -8.05 -4.25
C GLY A 160 -0.77 -7.89 -3.04
N ARG A 161 -0.39 -9.00 -2.39
CA ARG A 161 0.55 -9.03 -1.25
C ARG A 161 1.80 -9.87 -1.49
N ASN A 162 1.95 -10.43 -2.69
CA ASN A 162 3.04 -11.34 -3.02
C ASN A 162 4.41 -10.66 -2.92
N GLU A 163 4.59 -9.47 -3.51
CA GLU A 163 5.87 -8.74 -3.48
C GLU A 163 6.32 -8.41 -2.05
N LEU A 164 5.37 -8.00 -1.20
CA LEU A 164 5.61 -7.77 0.22
C LEU A 164 6.00 -9.06 0.95
N CYS A 165 5.27 -10.15 0.74
CA CYS A 165 5.60 -11.45 1.36
C CYS A 165 6.96 -11.98 0.88
N GLU A 166 7.29 -11.87 -0.41
CA GLU A 166 8.60 -12.27 -0.95
C GLU A 166 9.74 -11.49 -0.28
N LEU A 167 9.55 -10.18 -0.11
CA LEU A 167 10.49 -9.32 0.60
C LEU A 167 10.66 -9.77 2.06
N MET A 168 9.57 -10.00 2.78
CA MET A 168 9.61 -10.47 4.18
C MET A 168 10.35 -11.81 4.29
N ILE A 169 10.05 -12.78 3.43
CA ILE A 169 10.71 -14.09 3.37
C ILE A 169 12.21 -13.92 3.09
N GLN A 170 12.57 -13.03 2.15
CA GLN A 170 13.97 -12.75 1.83
C GLN A 170 14.74 -12.18 3.03
N ARG A 171 14.14 -11.25 3.77
CA ARG A 171 14.74 -10.62 4.96
C ARG A 171 14.83 -11.57 6.14
N LEU A 172 13.84 -12.46 6.30
CA LEU A 172 13.88 -13.49 7.31
C LEU A 172 14.94 -14.54 6.99
N ARG A 173 15.34 -14.78 5.74
CA ARG A 173 16.22 -15.92 5.41
C ARG A 173 17.62 -15.88 6.05
N SER A 174 18.26 -14.71 6.14
CA SER A 174 19.66 -14.60 6.55
C SER A 174 19.82 -14.29 8.04
N GLU A 175 20.20 -15.29 8.82
CA GLU A 175 20.44 -15.19 10.26
C GLU A 175 21.34 -14.01 10.71
N PRO A 176 22.50 -13.72 10.08
CA PRO A 176 23.37 -12.63 10.55
C PRO A 176 22.81 -11.23 10.30
N THR A 177 21.81 -11.07 9.43
CA THR A 177 21.22 -9.77 9.09
C THR A 177 19.74 -9.69 9.42
N ARG A 178 19.18 -10.73 10.05
CA ARG A 178 17.75 -10.84 10.39
C ARG A 178 17.44 -9.90 11.55
N ARG A 179 16.33 -9.18 11.42
CA ARG A 179 15.73 -8.35 12.47
C ARG A 179 14.22 -8.64 12.52
N PRO A 180 13.55 -8.43 13.67
CA PRO A 180 12.09 -8.49 13.72
C PRO A 180 11.47 -7.55 12.70
N LEU A 181 10.43 -8.01 12.00
CA LEU A 181 9.68 -7.22 11.03
C LEU A 181 8.36 -6.78 11.65
N LEU A 182 8.06 -5.48 11.60
CA LEU A 182 6.81 -4.92 12.09
C LEU A 182 5.95 -4.47 10.90
N LEU A 183 4.85 -5.17 10.63
CA LEU A 183 3.88 -4.83 9.61
C LEU A 183 2.85 -3.84 10.18
N VAL A 184 2.95 -2.57 9.77
CA VAL A 184 2.12 -1.48 10.27
C VAL A 184 1.05 -1.13 9.24
N GLY A 185 -0.21 -1.06 9.65
CA GLY A 185 -1.29 -0.66 8.76
C GLY A 185 -2.53 -0.23 9.52
N GLY A 186 -3.39 0.57 8.87
CA GLY A 186 -4.68 0.98 9.43
C GLY A 186 -5.63 -0.19 9.71
N ILE A 187 -6.80 0.12 10.25
CA ILE A 187 -7.87 -0.86 10.44
C ILE A 187 -8.35 -1.31 9.05
N GLY A 188 -8.53 -2.62 8.88
CA GLY A 188 -9.06 -3.18 7.63
C GLY A 188 -8.09 -3.21 6.45
N THR A 189 -6.85 -2.73 6.56
CA THR A 189 -5.87 -2.75 5.44
C THR A 189 -5.40 -4.16 5.03
N GLY A 190 -5.83 -5.20 5.75
CA GLY A 190 -5.52 -6.59 5.45
C GLY A 190 -4.23 -7.11 6.10
N LYS A 191 -3.87 -6.62 7.30
CA LYS A 191 -2.69 -7.09 8.06
C LYS A 191 -2.74 -8.59 8.32
N THR A 192 -3.82 -9.07 8.95
CA THR A 192 -4.06 -10.49 9.21
C THR A 192 -4.07 -11.30 7.91
N ALA A 193 -4.72 -10.81 6.85
CA ALA A 193 -4.72 -11.46 5.53
C ALA A 193 -3.30 -11.58 4.92
N THR A 194 -2.46 -10.57 5.12
CA THR A 194 -1.04 -10.59 4.68
C THR A 194 -0.23 -11.63 5.46
N LEU A 195 -0.47 -11.78 6.76
CA LEU A 195 0.16 -12.84 7.57
C LEU A 195 -0.28 -14.24 7.12
N VAL A 196 -1.57 -14.42 6.78
CA VAL A 196 -2.08 -15.66 6.20
C VAL A 196 -1.35 -15.98 4.89
N ARG A 197 -1.25 -15.00 3.98
CA ARG A 197 -0.51 -15.20 2.71
C ARG A 197 0.96 -15.50 2.91
N LEU A 198 1.59 -14.84 3.88
CA LEU A 198 2.98 -15.09 4.25
C LEU A 198 3.14 -16.53 4.76
N ALA A 199 2.23 -17.01 5.60
CA ALA A 199 2.24 -18.39 6.08
C ALA A 199 2.14 -19.40 4.92
N GLU A 200 1.24 -19.19 3.96
CA GLU A 200 1.13 -20.03 2.76
C GLU A 200 2.45 -20.09 1.97
N MET A 201 3.07 -18.93 1.73
CA MET A 201 4.32 -18.85 0.98
C MET A 201 5.50 -19.47 1.75
N LEU A 202 5.53 -19.35 3.08
CA LEU A 202 6.51 -20.02 3.94
C LEU A 202 6.37 -21.53 3.89
N MET A 203 5.15 -22.06 3.98
CA MET A 203 4.88 -23.49 3.85
C MET A 203 5.26 -24.02 2.46
N ALA A 204 4.95 -23.27 1.40
CA ALA A 204 5.37 -23.61 0.03
C ALA A 204 6.91 -23.61 -0.14
N ALA A 205 7.62 -22.82 0.69
CA ALA A 205 9.07 -22.79 0.78
C ALA A 205 9.65 -23.79 1.81
N ASP A 206 8.83 -24.69 2.35
CA ASP A 206 9.22 -25.73 3.31
C ASP A 206 9.66 -25.17 4.69
N VAL A 207 9.05 -24.05 5.11
CA VAL A 207 9.27 -23.37 6.40
C VAL A 207 7.99 -23.49 7.23
N VAL A 208 8.13 -23.70 8.54
CA VAL A 208 7.06 -23.89 9.53
C VAL A 208 6.67 -22.54 10.13
N PRO A 209 5.53 -21.94 9.73
CA PRO A 209 5.00 -20.74 10.39
C PRO A 209 4.31 -21.13 11.71
N VAL A 210 4.53 -20.35 12.76
CA VAL A 210 3.89 -20.50 14.07
C VAL A 210 3.30 -19.15 14.47
N GLY A 211 1.98 -19.06 14.56
CA GLY A 211 1.30 -17.80 14.84
C GLY A 211 0.90 -17.62 16.29
N ILE A 212 1.05 -16.40 16.80
CA ILE A 212 0.73 -16.01 18.17
C ILE A 212 -0.36 -14.93 18.13
N ASP A 213 -1.43 -15.11 18.90
CA ASP A 213 -2.40 -14.05 19.15
C ASP A 213 -1.95 -13.23 20.36
N LEU A 214 -1.52 -11.99 20.12
CA LEU A 214 -1.04 -11.14 21.20
C LEU A 214 -2.20 -10.54 22.01
N ARG A 215 -3.43 -10.55 21.49
CA ARG A 215 -4.62 -9.94 22.13
C ARG A 215 -5.04 -10.67 23.40
N THR A 216 -4.64 -11.93 23.57
CA THR A 216 -4.94 -12.73 24.76
C THR A 216 -3.94 -12.52 25.90
N VAL A 217 -2.86 -11.77 25.68
CA VAL A 217 -1.80 -11.55 26.68
C VAL A 217 -2.16 -10.36 27.56
N THR A 218 -2.55 -10.65 28.81
CA THR A 218 -2.91 -9.65 29.83
C THR A 218 -1.82 -9.41 30.88
N ASP A 219 -0.88 -10.36 31.03
CA ASP A 219 0.20 -10.30 32.01
C ASP A 219 1.53 -9.85 31.37
N PRO A 220 2.13 -8.73 31.81
CA PRO A 220 3.40 -8.23 31.29
C PRO A 220 4.56 -9.23 31.39
N ALA A 221 4.60 -10.05 32.45
CA ALA A 221 5.71 -10.97 32.68
C ALA A 221 5.74 -12.13 31.67
N LYS A 222 4.63 -12.37 30.98
CA LYS A 222 4.47 -13.45 29.99
C LYS A 222 4.76 -13.01 28.55
N LEU A 223 5.11 -11.74 28.32
CA LEU A 223 5.37 -11.22 26.98
C LEU A 223 6.78 -11.59 26.48
N ASN A 224 6.97 -12.87 26.14
CA ASN A 224 8.17 -13.37 25.45
C ASN A 224 7.77 -14.12 24.16
N PHE A 225 8.14 -13.55 23.00
CA PHE A 225 7.74 -14.10 21.69
C PHE A 225 8.23 -15.54 21.43
N HIS A 226 9.43 -15.91 21.90
CA HIS A 226 9.96 -17.25 21.71
C HIS A 226 9.23 -18.28 22.57
N GLN A 227 8.97 -17.96 23.85
CA GLN A 227 8.22 -18.83 24.76
C GLN A 227 6.78 -19.02 24.30
N LEU A 228 6.09 -17.92 23.94
CA LEU A 228 4.72 -17.97 23.42
C LEU A 228 4.63 -18.79 22.12
N ALA A 229 5.63 -18.69 21.24
CA ALA A 229 5.68 -19.51 20.03
C ALA A 229 5.86 -21.01 20.34
N LEU A 230 6.73 -21.33 21.29
CA LEU A 230 6.99 -22.72 21.70
C LEU A 230 5.75 -23.35 22.33
N GLU A 231 5.09 -22.65 23.25
CA GLU A 231 3.86 -23.11 23.90
C GLU A 231 2.73 -23.32 22.87
N GLN A 232 2.56 -22.39 21.94
CA GLN A 232 1.57 -22.51 20.88
C GLN A 232 1.90 -23.67 19.92
N PHE A 233 3.17 -23.87 19.59
CA PHE A 233 3.60 -25.01 18.78
C PHE A 233 3.33 -26.34 19.49
N GLN A 234 3.69 -26.46 20.77
CA GLN A 234 3.44 -27.63 21.61
C GLN A 234 1.94 -27.97 21.65
N LYS A 235 1.09 -26.98 22.00
CA LYS A 235 -0.37 -27.13 22.02
C LYS A 235 -0.94 -27.60 20.68
N THR A 236 -0.34 -27.17 19.57
CA THR A 236 -0.79 -27.50 18.22
C THR A 236 -0.44 -28.93 17.82
N ILE A 237 0.72 -29.45 18.23
CA ILE A 237 1.18 -30.80 17.90
C ILE A 237 0.89 -31.84 18.98
N ASP A 238 0.33 -31.44 20.12
CA ASP A 238 0.12 -32.28 21.31
C ASP A 238 -0.54 -33.62 20.99
N SER A 239 -1.56 -33.62 20.11
CA SER A 239 -2.25 -34.83 19.63
C SER A 239 -1.35 -35.86 18.92
N GLN A 240 -0.14 -35.48 18.51
CA GLN A 240 0.83 -36.32 17.81
C GLN A 240 2.03 -36.72 18.68
N LEU A 241 2.09 -36.24 19.92
CA LEU A 241 3.21 -36.48 20.83
C LEU A 241 2.90 -37.66 21.76
N HIS A 242 3.90 -38.50 22.03
CA HIS A 242 3.79 -39.58 23.01
C HIS A 242 4.42 -39.24 24.36
N SER A 243 5.25 -38.18 24.42
CA SER A 243 5.89 -37.73 25.65
C SER A 243 6.10 -36.22 25.67
N ALA A 244 6.05 -35.62 26.86
CA ALA A 244 6.14 -34.17 27.07
C ALA A 244 7.45 -33.54 26.53
N GLY A 245 8.56 -34.29 26.49
CA GLY A 245 9.85 -33.79 26.00
C GLY A 245 10.12 -33.93 24.50
N GLU A 246 9.20 -34.53 23.73
CA GLU A 246 9.38 -34.72 22.28
C GLU A 246 9.23 -33.41 21.49
N ALA A 247 8.31 -32.55 21.89
CA ALA A 247 8.06 -31.27 21.22
C ALA A 247 9.32 -30.40 21.19
N ASP A 248 10.02 -30.31 22.31
CA ASP A 248 11.23 -29.51 22.46
C ASP A 248 12.36 -30.01 21.55
N LYS A 249 12.49 -31.33 21.38
CA LYS A 249 13.48 -31.93 20.47
C LYS A 249 13.16 -31.55 19.01
N VAL A 250 11.88 -31.58 18.62
CA VAL A 250 11.44 -31.18 17.28
C VAL A 250 11.66 -29.68 17.06
N TRP A 251 11.29 -28.84 18.03
CA TRP A 251 11.50 -27.39 17.99
C TRP A 251 12.98 -27.03 17.82
N ARG A 252 13.86 -27.56 18.68
CA ARG A 252 15.31 -27.32 18.60
C ARG A 252 15.89 -27.71 17.24
N ARG A 253 15.39 -28.81 16.65
CA ARG A 253 15.83 -29.25 15.32
C ARG A 253 15.37 -28.29 14.22
N LEU A 254 14.11 -27.86 14.26
CA LEU A 254 13.58 -26.88 13.31
C LEU A 254 14.30 -25.53 13.42
N TRP A 255 14.66 -25.13 14.64
CA TRP A 255 15.43 -23.93 14.92
C TRP A 255 16.84 -23.98 14.31
N LEU A 256 17.58 -25.07 14.54
CA LEU A 256 18.92 -25.28 13.96
C LEU A 256 18.91 -25.33 12.43
N GLU A 257 17.83 -25.81 11.82
CA GLU A 257 17.66 -25.81 10.37
C GLU A 257 17.17 -24.45 9.81
N ASN A 258 16.97 -23.46 10.67
CA ASN A 258 16.42 -22.15 10.36
C ASN A 258 15.07 -22.25 9.61
N ARG A 259 14.18 -23.14 10.09
CA ARG A 259 12.90 -23.49 9.45
C ARG A 259 11.67 -22.99 10.20
N ILE A 260 11.82 -22.23 11.26
CA ILE A 260 10.70 -21.66 12.01
C ILE A 260 10.56 -20.19 11.64
N VAL A 261 9.33 -19.71 11.52
CA VAL A 261 9.00 -18.28 11.50
C VAL A 261 7.83 -18.03 12.44
N VAL A 262 7.97 -17.03 13.30
CA VAL A 262 6.94 -16.62 14.27
C VAL A 262 6.12 -15.47 13.68
N LEU A 263 4.80 -15.61 13.68
CA LEU A 263 3.84 -14.63 13.15
C LEU A 263 2.94 -14.12 14.28
N ALA A 264 3.16 -12.90 14.77
CA ALA A 264 2.37 -12.33 15.85
C ALA A 264 1.35 -11.31 15.32
N ASP A 265 0.10 -11.35 15.78
CA ASP A 265 -0.96 -10.42 15.36
C ASP A 265 -1.55 -9.65 16.56
N GLY A 266 -1.84 -8.36 16.37
CA GLY A 266 -2.53 -7.52 17.34
C GLY A 266 -1.67 -6.83 18.41
N LEU A 267 -0.45 -6.40 18.09
CA LEU A 267 0.46 -5.75 19.06
C LEU A 267 -0.16 -4.51 19.74
N GLU A 268 -1.01 -3.77 19.04
CA GLU A 268 -1.65 -2.56 19.56
C GLU A 268 -2.69 -2.82 20.66
N GLU A 269 -3.20 -4.05 20.77
CA GLU A 269 -4.22 -4.42 21.77
C GLU A 269 -3.58 -5.14 22.97
N VAL A 270 -2.27 -5.36 22.94
CA VAL A 270 -1.50 -6.00 24.02
C VAL A 270 -1.47 -5.12 25.25
N LEU A 271 -1.81 -5.71 26.40
CA LEU A 271 -1.85 -5.03 27.71
C LEU A 271 -2.80 -3.82 27.76
N ALA A 272 -3.78 -3.73 26.86
CA ALA A 272 -4.74 -2.61 26.84
C ALA A 272 -5.70 -2.63 28.06
N ASP A 273 -5.99 -3.80 28.61
CA ASP A 273 -6.91 -4.03 29.73
C ASP A 273 -6.18 -4.25 31.09
N SER A 274 -4.88 -3.97 31.19
CA SER A 274 -4.12 -4.21 32.43
C SER A 274 -4.53 -3.24 33.55
N ALA A 275 -4.91 -3.78 34.72
CA ALA A 275 -5.41 -3.03 35.88
C ALA A 275 -4.40 -2.05 36.52
N GLN A 276 -3.12 -2.12 36.13
CA GLN A 276 -2.07 -1.19 36.54
C GLN A 276 -1.50 -0.50 35.28
N PRO A 277 -1.38 0.83 35.25
CA PRO A 277 -0.69 1.55 34.18
C PRO A 277 0.82 1.35 34.34
N VAL A 278 1.31 0.14 34.07
CA VAL A 278 2.73 -0.07 33.76
C VAL A 278 3.01 0.66 32.43
N ASP A 279 4.20 1.22 32.27
CA ASP A 279 4.67 1.79 31.01
C ASP A 279 4.73 0.68 29.93
N ARG A 280 3.57 0.41 29.31
CA ARG A 280 3.31 -0.58 28.25
C ARG A 280 4.42 -0.53 27.20
N ASP A 281 4.88 0.66 26.86
CA ASP A 281 5.91 0.91 25.88
C ASP A 281 7.26 0.32 26.28
N SER A 282 7.62 0.41 27.56
CA SER A 282 8.87 -0.17 28.08
C SER A 282 8.86 -1.70 28.05
N VAL A 283 7.71 -2.33 28.35
CA VAL A 283 7.54 -3.79 28.25
C VAL A 283 7.63 -4.25 26.78
N LEU A 284 6.95 -3.56 25.86
CA LEU A 284 7.00 -3.85 24.43
C LEU A 284 8.43 -3.72 23.87
N ARG A 285 9.18 -2.68 24.28
CA ARG A 285 10.58 -2.49 23.89
C ARG A 285 11.47 -3.64 24.36
N GLU A 286 11.32 -4.10 25.60
CA GLU A 286 12.13 -5.19 26.13
C GLU A 286 11.82 -6.53 25.44
N ALA A 287 10.56 -6.82 25.16
CA ALA A 287 10.16 -8.02 24.42
C ALA A 287 10.77 -8.06 23.01
N ILE A 288 10.77 -6.94 22.28
CA ILE A 288 11.39 -6.83 20.96
C ILE A 288 12.92 -6.94 21.05
N ARG A 289 13.57 -6.31 22.04
CA ARG A 289 15.01 -6.49 22.28
C ARG A 289 15.38 -7.93 22.60
N GLY A 290 14.53 -8.64 23.35
CA GLY A 290 14.63 -10.09 23.54
C GLY A 290 14.67 -10.84 22.22
N ALA A 291 13.70 -10.58 21.34
CA ALA A 291 13.64 -11.19 20.01
C ALA A 291 14.86 -10.86 19.13
N VAL A 292 15.43 -9.65 19.24
CA VAL A 292 16.68 -9.26 18.55
C VAL A 292 17.88 -10.04 19.08
N ARG A 293 18.05 -10.13 20.41
CA ARG A 293 19.15 -10.90 21.05
C ARG A 293 19.11 -12.37 20.65
N GLU A 294 17.92 -12.95 20.57
CA GLU A 294 17.68 -14.33 20.16
C GLU A 294 17.73 -14.56 18.63
N ARG A 295 17.83 -13.49 17.83
CA ARG A 295 17.74 -13.51 16.35
C ARG A 295 16.48 -14.24 15.84
N LEU A 296 15.38 -14.06 16.55
CA LEU A 296 14.09 -14.69 16.27
C LEU A 296 13.56 -14.24 14.89
N PRO A 297 13.18 -15.17 13.98
CA PRO A 297 12.44 -14.85 12.76
C PRO A 297 11.02 -14.42 13.10
N LEU A 298 10.87 -13.15 13.49
CA LEU A 298 9.62 -12.61 13.98
C LEU A 298 9.01 -11.63 12.97
N VAL A 299 7.72 -11.82 12.70
CA VAL A 299 6.87 -10.85 12.02
C VAL A 299 5.75 -10.48 12.96
N VAL A 300 5.56 -9.19 13.22
CA VAL A 300 4.50 -8.68 14.10
C VAL A 300 3.58 -7.76 13.31
N ALA A 301 2.27 -7.94 13.38
CA ALA A 301 1.29 -7.00 12.83
C ALA A 301 0.80 -6.03 13.92
N SER A 302 0.75 -4.74 13.58
CA SER A 302 0.29 -3.67 14.48
C SER A 302 -0.48 -2.56 13.75
N ARG A 303 -1.34 -1.85 14.47
CA ARG A 303 -1.81 -0.50 14.04
C ARG A 303 -0.70 0.54 14.23
N PRO A 304 -0.73 1.65 13.46
CA PRO A 304 0.13 2.80 13.74
C PRO A 304 -0.26 3.35 15.11
N ASP A 305 0.62 3.19 16.09
CA ASP A 305 0.45 3.64 17.47
C ASP A 305 1.77 4.28 17.94
N ASP A 306 1.68 5.23 18.87
CA ASP A 306 2.84 5.95 19.41
C ASP A 306 3.89 5.04 20.10
N PRO A 307 3.55 3.92 20.77
CA PRO A 307 4.51 2.99 21.38
C PRO A 307 5.42 2.26 20.38
N LEU A 308 5.04 2.23 19.09
CA LEU A 308 5.91 1.71 18.04
C LEU A 308 7.18 2.57 17.89
N ARG A 309 7.13 3.81 18.42
CA ARG A 309 8.28 4.69 18.63
C ARG A 309 9.14 4.11 19.75
N GLY A 310 10.22 3.45 19.38
CA GLY A 310 11.24 2.93 20.30
C GLY A 310 11.73 1.52 19.96
N LEU A 311 10.96 0.77 19.16
CA LEU A 311 11.21 -0.66 18.93
C LEU A 311 12.39 -0.88 17.97
N ASP A 312 13.27 -1.84 18.26
CA ASP A 312 14.36 -2.26 17.38
C ASP A 312 13.88 -3.29 16.33
N ALA A 313 13.01 -2.85 15.42
CA ALA A 313 12.39 -3.69 14.39
C ALA A 313 12.35 -2.99 13.03
N LEU A 314 12.48 -3.72 11.91
CA LEU A 314 12.28 -3.13 10.59
C LEU A 314 10.78 -2.91 10.35
N MET A 315 10.36 -1.66 10.17
CA MET A 315 8.95 -1.32 9.94
C MET A 315 8.61 -1.40 8.46
N LEU A 316 7.57 -2.17 8.12
CA LEU A 316 7.02 -2.28 6.78
C LEU A 316 5.59 -1.74 6.81
N GLN A 317 5.32 -0.70 6.03
CA GLN A 317 3.98 -0.13 5.92
C GLN A 317 3.15 -0.99 4.98
N LEU A 318 1.96 -1.38 5.42
CA LEU A 318 0.99 -2.07 4.60
C LEU A 318 0.14 -1.02 3.86
N GLU A 319 0.41 -0.86 2.58
CA GLU A 319 -0.34 0.06 1.74
C GLU A 319 -1.77 -0.45 1.47
N PRO A 320 -2.70 0.45 1.12
CA PRO A 320 -3.98 0.07 0.52
C PRO A 320 -3.81 -0.89 -0.65
N LEU A 321 -4.83 -1.71 -0.91
CA LEU A 321 -4.78 -2.69 -1.99
C LEU A 321 -4.79 -1.94 -3.35
N SER A 322 -3.92 -2.31 -4.31
CA SER A 322 -3.99 -1.68 -5.63
C SER A 322 -5.33 -1.98 -6.31
N ILE A 323 -5.84 -1.07 -7.15
CA ILE A 323 -7.09 -1.29 -7.92
C ILE A 323 -7.01 -2.59 -8.73
N GLY A 324 -5.83 -2.90 -9.29
CA GLY A 324 -5.62 -4.15 -10.02
C GLY A 324 -5.81 -5.39 -9.13
N ALA A 325 -5.20 -5.39 -7.95
CA ALA A 325 -5.36 -6.47 -6.98
C ALA A 325 -6.80 -6.58 -6.46
N ALA A 326 -7.53 -5.46 -6.33
CA ALA A 326 -8.95 -5.48 -5.99
C ALA A 326 -9.77 -6.20 -7.07
N LEU A 327 -9.55 -5.89 -8.34
CA LEU A 327 -10.25 -6.55 -9.45
C LEU A 327 -9.90 -8.03 -9.56
N GLU A 328 -8.65 -8.39 -9.31
CA GLU A 328 -8.20 -9.80 -9.27
C GLU A 328 -8.93 -10.59 -8.17
N TYR A 329 -9.16 -9.97 -7.00
CA TYR A 329 -9.88 -10.61 -5.90
C TYR A 329 -11.35 -10.91 -6.26
N VAL A 330 -12.05 -9.96 -6.88
CA VAL A 330 -13.44 -10.17 -7.31
C VAL A 330 -13.51 -11.21 -8.43
N GLN A 331 -12.59 -11.14 -9.40
CA GLN A 331 -12.52 -12.11 -10.51
C GLN A 331 -12.24 -13.54 -10.04
N ALA A 332 -11.37 -13.72 -9.05
CA ALA A 332 -11.02 -15.05 -8.53
C ALA A 332 -12.23 -15.80 -7.93
N ARG A 333 -13.30 -15.09 -7.57
CA ARG A 333 -14.50 -15.64 -6.94
C ARG A 333 -15.70 -15.74 -7.90
N SER A 334 -15.59 -15.21 -9.11
CA SER A 334 -16.62 -15.34 -10.15
C SER A 334 -16.72 -16.79 -10.65
N ARG A 335 -17.91 -17.39 -10.56
CA ARG A 335 -18.21 -18.73 -11.11
C ARG A 335 -18.68 -18.72 -12.57
N HIS A 336 -18.98 -17.54 -13.13
CA HIS A 336 -19.63 -17.37 -14.44
C HIS A 336 -18.68 -16.84 -15.53
N ALA A 337 -18.87 -17.32 -16.76
CA ALA A 337 -18.02 -17.03 -17.92
C ALA A 337 -18.42 -15.76 -18.73
N ASP A 338 -19.56 -15.13 -18.42
CA ASP A 338 -20.07 -13.93 -19.11
C ASP A 338 -19.40 -12.65 -18.59
N ALA A 339 -18.08 -12.57 -18.80
CA ALA A 339 -17.17 -11.80 -17.96
C ALA A 339 -16.92 -10.34 -18.39
N HIS A 340 -17.40 -9.86 -19.54
CA HIS A 340 -16.92 -8.57 -20.09
C HIS A 340 -17.75 -7.35 -19.63
N HIS A 341 -19.07 -7.34 -19.85
CA HIS A 341 -19.92 -6.18 -19.47
C HIS A 341 -20.00 -5.98 -17.94
N GLN A 342 -19.97 -7.08 -17.18
CA GLN A 342 -19.98 -7.02 -15.72
C GLN A 342 -18.64 -6.53 -15.14
N MET A 343 -17.52 -6.75 -15.85
CA MET A 343 -16.19 -6.30 -15.40
C MET A 343 -16.03 -4.79 -15.47
N ASP A 344 -16.61 -4.14 -16.48
CA ASP A 344 -16.58 -2.69 -16.60
C ASP A 344 -17.34 -2.06 -15.42
N ARG A 345 -18.54 -2.58 -15.10
CA ARG A 345 -19.31 -2.17 -13.92
C ARG A 345 -18.57 -2.41 -12.61
N ILE A 346 -17.99 -3.61 -12.40
CA ILE A 346 -17.18 -3.90 -11.20
C ILE A 346 -16.00 -2.94 -11.12
N THR A 347 -15.35 -2.63 -12.24
CA THR A 347 -14.23 -1.71 -12.27
C THR A 347 -14.62 -0.29 -11.91
N GLU A 348 -15.75 0.19 -12.41
CA GLU A 348 -16.31 1.48 -12.02
C GLU A 348 -16.67 1.51 -10.53
N LEU A 349 -17.33 0.48 -10.01
CA LEU A 349 -17.69 0.39 -8.59
C LEU A 349 -16.45 0.41 -7.69
N VAL A 350 -15.42 -0.37 -8.01
CA VAL A 350 -14.16 -0.44 -7.26
C VAL A 350 -13.45 0.93 -7.24
N ARG A 351 -13.50 1.68 -8.35
CA ARG A 351 -12.92 3.02 -8.46
C ARG A 351 -13.74 4.06 -7.71
N ALA A 352 -15.03 4.15 -7.98
CA ALA A 352 -15.91 5.18 -7.46
C ALA A 352 -16.09 5.06 -5.94
N ALA A 353 -16.16 3.82 -5.40
CA ALA A 353 -16.25 3.59 -3.97
C ALA A 353 -14.89 3.68 -3.24
N ASP A 354 -13.79 3.93 -3.97
CA ASP A 354 -12.45 4.06 -3.38
C ASP A 354 -12.13 2.84 -2.51
N VAL A 355 -12.44 1.65 -3.05
CA VAL A 355 -12.33 0.34 -2.40
C VAL A 355 -10.90 -0.05 -2.00
N PRO A 356 -9.84 0.32 -2.77
CA PRO A 356 -8.44 0.17 -2.34
C PRO A 356 -8.16 0.48 -0.87
N ASP A 357 -8.74 1.58 -0.37
CA ASP A 357 -8.52 2.08 1.00
C ASP A 357 -9.22 1.23 2.07
N SER A 358 -10.22 0.43 1.70
CA SER A 358 -10.99 -0.39 2.63
C SER A 358 -11.38 -1.73 2.00
N PRO A 359 -10.54 -2.77 2.17
CA PRO A 359 -10.79 -4.15 1.75
C PRO A 359 -12.14 -4.74 2.18
N PHE A 360 -12.80 -4.17 3.19
CA PHE A 360 -14.15 -4.57 3.56
C PHE A 360 -15.16 -4.36 2.43
N TYR A 361 -15.12 -3.21 1.74
CA TYR A 361 -16.01 -2.97 0.59
C TYR A 361 -15.71 -3.92 -0.57
N LEU A 362 -14.48 -4.40 -0.68
CA LEU A 362 -14.10 -5.40 -1.67
C LEU A 362 -14.79 -6.74 -1.39
N ARG A 363 -14.81 -7.16 -0.12
CA ARG A 363 -15.57 -8.32 0.33
C ARG A 363 -17.06 -8.15 0.06
N VAL A 364 -17.63 -6.98 0.37
CA VAL A 364 -19.04 -6.67 0.12
C VAL A 364 -19.38 -6.79 -1.37
N ILE A 365 -18.58 -6.19 -2.25
CA ILE A 365 -18.76 -6.29 -3.71
C ILE A 365 -18.67 -7.74 -4.17
N SER A 366 -17.69 -8.50 -3.66
CA SER A 366 -17.55 -9.92 -3.99
C SER A 366 -18.74 -10.76 -3.53
N GLN A 367 -19.22 -10.57 -2.29
CA GLN A 367 -20.37 -11.30 -1.76
C GLN A 367 -21.64 -10.97 -2.55
N LEU A 368 -21.88 -9.69 -2.87
CA LEU A 368 -23.02 -9.28 -3.70
C LEU A 368 -22.92 -9.77 -5.14
N HIS A 369 -21.71 -9.94 -5.67
CA HIS A 369 -21.49 -10.53 -6.98
C HIS A 369 -21.76 -12.04 -6.98
N GLU A 370 -21.40 -12.76 -5.91
CA GLU A 370 -21.67 -14.20 -5.76
C GLU A 370 -23.16 -14.55 -5.76
N VAL A 371 -24.00 -13.66 -5.21
CA VAL A 371 -25.45 -13.83 -5.14
C VAL A 371 -26.21 -13.08 -6.25
N ASP A 372 -25.51 -12.61 -7.29
CA ASP A 372 -26.07 -11.86 -8.43
C ASP A 372 -26.93 -10.64 -8.04
N ARG A 373 -26.59 -9.98 -6.93
CA ARG A 373 -27.27 -8.77 -6.43
C ARG A 373 -26.52 -7.48 -6.70
N LEU A 374 -25.30 -7.55 -7.23
CA LEU A 374 -24.50 -6.36 -7.55
C LEU A 374 -25.23 -5.42 -8.51
N ASP A 375 -26.12 -5.96 -9.36
CA ASP A 375 -26.88 -5.17 -10.31
C ASP A 375 -27.92 -4.23 -9.69
N ARG A 376 -28.31 -4.49 -8.44
CA ARG A 376 -29.25 -3.67 -7.66
C ARG A 376 -28.58 -2.43 -7.04
N VAL A 377 -27.25 -2.39 -7.00
CA VAL A 377 -26.50 -1.22 -6.55
C VAL A 377 -26.64 -0.13 -7.62
N GLY A 378 -27.24 1.01 -7.25
CA GLY A 378 -27.55 2.11 -8.16
C GLY A 378 -26.34 2.65 -8.95
N PRO A 379 -26.57 3.56 -9.92
CA PRO A 379 -25.56 3.99 -10.89
C PRO A 379 -24.30 4.60 -10.26
N THR A 380 -23.17 4.40 -10.94
CA THR A 380 -21.79 4.74 -10.53
C THR A 380 -21.48 6.24 -10.53
N ASP A 381 -22.34 7.07 -11.12
CA ASP A 381 -22.23 8.54 -11.17
C ASP A 381 -22.46 9.23 -9.80
N ARG A 382 -22.65 8.44 -8.75
CA ARG A 382 -22.83 8.90 -7.38
C ARG A 382 -21.48 9.13 -6.72
N SER A 383 -21.44 10.07 -5.78
CA SER A 383 -20.23 10.29 -4.97
C SER A 383 -19.79 9.03 -4.21
N ARG A 384 -18.51 8.97 -3.83
CA ARG A 384 -17.93 7.87 -3.04
C ARG A 384 -18.79 7.44 -1.86
N SER A 385 -19.21 8.38 -1.01
CA SER A 385 -19.99 8.07 0.19
C SER A 385 -21.40 7.56 -0.15
N ALA A 386 -22.01 8.05 -1.23
CA ALA A 386 -23.29 7.56 -1.71
C ALA A 386 -23.19 6.12 -2.25
N LEU A 387 -22.11 5.80 -2.98
CA LEU A 387 -21.92 4.45 -3.47
C LEU A 387 -21.63 3.46 -2.34
N ARG A 388 -20.80 3.84 -1.37
CA ARG A 388 -20.54 3.05 -0.15
C ARG A 388 -21.82 2.77 0.62
N TRP A 389 -22.68 3.78 0.77
CA TRP A 389 -24.00 3.61 1.36
C TRP A 389 -24.84 2.57 0.60
N CYS A 390 -24.94 2.70 -0.74
CA CYS A 390 -25.72 1.75 -1.56
C CYS A 390 -25.18 0.31 -1.46
N LEU A 391 -23.85 0.13 -1.45
CA LEU A 391 -23.22 -1.19 -1.27
C LEU A 391 -23.60 -1.81 0.08
N LEU A 392 -23.51 -1.04 1.16
CA LEU A 392 -23.82 -1.52 2.51
C LEU A 392 -25.33 -1.80 2.69
N GLN A 393 -26.17 -0.99 2.05
CA GLN A 393 -27.62 -1.18 2.06
C GLN A 393 -28.02 -2.48 1.35
N GLU A 394 -27.48 -2.75 0.16
CA GLU A 394 -27.75 -4.00 -0.55
C GLU A 394 -27.13 -5.22 0.15
N TRP A 395 -25.95 -5.06 0.76
CA TRP A 395 -25.34 -6.09 1.59
C TRP A 395 -26.22 -6.45 2.80
N TRP A 396 -26.75 -5.46 3.49
CA TRP A 396 -27.71 -5.67 4.58
C TRP A 396 -28.97 -6.38 4.11
N HIS A 397 -29.55 -5.94 2.98
CA HIS A 397 -30.72 -6.61 2.40
C HIS A 397 -30.45 -8.08 2.05
N ALA A 398 -29.23 -8.42 1.58
CA ALA A 398 -28.86 -9.79 1.23
C ALA A 398 -28.69 -10.69 2.46
N ILE A 399 -28.14 -10.17 3.57
CA ILE A 399 -28.06 -10.91 4.84
C ILE A 399 -29.45 -11.18 5.41
N VAL A 400 -30.32 -10.17 5.42
CA VAL A 400 -31.67 -10.28 5.96
C VAL A 400 -32.52 -11.24 5.12
N ALA A 401 -32.43 -11.16 3.79
CA ALA A 401 -33.20 -12.01 2.88
C ALA A 401 -32.82 -13.50 2.96
N GLY A 402 -31.63 -13.85 3.45
CA GLY A 402 -31.16 -15.23 3.45
C GLY A 402 -30.15 -15.54 2.36
N ASP A 403 -30.06 -14.71 1.31
CA ASP A 403 -29.18 -14.90 0.15
C ASP A 403 -27.70 -15.08 0.55
N LEU A 404 -27.27 -14.40 1.62
CA LEU A 404 -25.97 -14.60 2.23
C LEU A 404 -26.11 -15.45 3.50
N TYR A 405 -25.17 -16.38 3.68
CA TYR A 405 -25.15 -17.35 4.77
C TYR A 405 -26.41 -18.26 4.77
N GLU A 406 -26.73 -18.84 3.61
CA GLU A 406 -27.87 -19.76 3.42
C GLU A 406 -27.81 -20.97 4.36
N ASP A 407 -26.60 -21.47 4.65
CA ASP A 407 -26.36 -22.62 5.56
C ASP A 407 -26.91 -22.39 6.99
N TYR A 408 -27.16 -21.13 7.36
CA TYR A 408 -27.72 -20.76 8.65
C TYR A 408 -29.25 -20.66 8.53
N GLY A 409 -29.98 -21.76 8.75
CA GLY A 409 -31.45 -21.89 8.57
C GLY A 409 -32.34 -21.07 9.52
N MET A 410 -32.04 -19.78 9.72
CA MET A 410 -32.77 -18.85 10.58
C MET A 410 -33.76 -18.00 9.76
N PRO A 411 -35.00 -17.78 10.26
CA PRO A 411 -36.00 -16.93 9.60
C PRO A 411 -35.53 -15.49 9.39
N GLN A 412 -36.00 -14.88 8.30
CA GLN A 412 -35.70 -13.48 7.95
C GLN A 412 -36.03 -12.48 9.06
N THR A 413 -37.13 -12.69 9.80
CA THR A 413 -37.55 -11.80 10.90
C THR A 413 -36.60 -11.84 12.09
N GLU A 414 -36.10 -13.02 12.47
CA GLU A 414 -35.11 -13.17 13.55
C GLU A 414 -33.76 -12.58 13.15
N ARG A 415 -33.34 -12.78 11.90
CA ARG A 415 -32.13 -12.14 11.35
C ARG A 415 -32.25 -10.61 11.41
N ALA A 416 -33.40 -10.06 11.03
CA ALA A 416 -33.66 -8.63 11.06
C ALA A 416 -33.61 -8.07 12.48
N ASP A 417 -34.34 -8.68 13.43
CA ASP A 417 -34.37 -8.26 14.83
C ASP A 417 -32.98 -8.32 15.49
N ALA A 418 -32.21 -9.39 15.24
CA ALA A 418 -30.84 -9.49 15.74
C ALA A 418 -29.95 -8.34 15.22
N ILE A 419 -30.08 -7.98 13.93
CA ILE A 419 -29.33 -6.87 13.35
C ILE A 419 -29.79 -5.52 13.91
N GLU A 420 -31.07 -5.32 14.24
CA GLU A 420 -31.54 -4.10 14.90
C GLU A 420 -30.94 -3.95 16.31
N VAL A 421 -30.89 -5.03 17.11
CA VAL A 421 -30.20 -5.01 18.42
C VAL A 421 -28.73 -4.62 18.26
N LEU A 422 -28.02 -5.24 17.32
CA LEU A 422 -26.62 -4.92 17.02
C LEU A 422 -26.44 -3.48 16.53
N SER A 423 -27.42 -2.93 15.80
CA SER A 423 -27.40 -1.54 15.32
C SER A 423 -27.54 -0.53 16.46
N ALA A 424 -28.36 -0.82 17.46
CA ALA A 424 -28.46 -0.01 18.68
C ALA A 424 -27.14 -0.05 19.48
N LEU A 425 -26.56 -1.25 19.69
CA LEU A 425 -25.24 -1.40 20.32
C LEU A 425 -24.15 -0.66 19.56
N ALA A 426 -24.16 -0.74 18.23
CA ALA A 426 -23.21 -0.03 17.38
C ALA A 426 -23.26 1.48 17.64
N CYS A 427 -24.46 2.08 17.68
CA CYS A 427 -24.66 3.51 17.93
C CYS A 427 -24.15 3.96 19.31
N ILE A 428 -24.30 3.13 20.35
CA ILE A 428 -23.71 3.39 21.68
C ILE A 428 -22.18 3.36 21.59
N GLY A 429 -21.62 2.33 20.94
CA GLY A 429 -20.17 2.21 20.75
C GLY A 429 -19.55 3.37 19.95
N LEU A 430 -20.29 3.95 19.00
CA LEU A 430 -19.84 5.13 18.23
C LEU A 430 -19.63 6.35 19.13
N ARG A 431 -20.52 6.56 20.10
CA ARG A 431 -20.42 7.67 21.04
C ARG A 431 -19.23 7.50 21.99
N ASP A 432 -19.07 6.29 22.52
CA ASP A 432 -18.03 6.00 23.50
C ASP A 432 -16.66 5.73 22.82
N ASN A 433 -16.57 5.82 21.49
CA ASN A 433 -15.37 5.54 20.68
C ASN A 433 -14.78 4.13 20.94
N ARG A 434 -15.63 3.09 20.93
CA ARG A 434 -15.26 1.68 21.21
C ARG A 434 -15.89 0.71 20.21
N LEU A 435 -15.10 -0.28 19.78
CA LEU A 435 -15.54 -1.40 18.95
C LEU A 435 -16.18 -2.53 19.77
N ALA A 436 -15.91 -2.59 21.08
CA ALA A 436 -16.48 -3.57 22.00
C ALA A 436 -17.50 -2.87 22.91
N VAL A 437 -18.73 -3.38 22.91
CA VAL A 437 -19.88 -2.78 23.60
C VAL A 437 -20.51 -3.85 24.47
N ARG A 438 -20.79 -3.49 25.73
CA ARG A 438 -21.42 -4.43 26.66
C ARG A 438 -22.93 -4.38 26.47
N THR A 439 -23.60 -5.54 26.47
CA THR A 439 -25.06 -5.62 26.37
C THR A 439 -25.76 -4.97 27.56
N ALA A 440 -25.13 -4.97 28.74
CA ALA A 440 -25.60 -4.22 29.90
C ALA A 440 -25.71 -2.69 29.66
N GLN A 441 -25.03 -2.13 28.66
CA GLN A 441 -25.15 -0.69 28.32
C GLN A 441 -26.45 -0.35 27.59
N LEU A 442 -27.18 -1.36 27.08
CA LEU A 442 -28.55 -1.23 26.57
C LEU A 442 -29.60 -1.37 27.69
N ALA A 443 -29.33 -2.22 28.69
CA ALA A 443 -30.25 -2.47 29.80
C ALA A 443 -30.15 -1.35 30.86
N ASP A 444 -31.27 -1.01 31.50
CA ASP A 444 -31.44 0.10 32.48
C ASP A 444 -30.65 -0.09 33.81
N GLY A 445 -29.61 -0.93 33.85
CA GLY A 445 -28.93 -1.40 35.06
C GLY A 445 -28.00 -0.41 35.78
N ASP A 446 -27.71 0.75 35.19
CA ASP A 446 -27.00 1.85 35.86
C ASP A 446 -27.75 3.15 35.55
N GLY A 447 -28.43 3.71 36.55
CA GLY A 447 -29.37 4.84 36.44
C GLY A 447 -29.03 5.87 35.36
N ALA A 448 -29.70 5.76 34.21
CA ALA A 448 -29.36 6.51 33.01
C ALA A 448 -29.72 8.01 33.14
N LYS A 449 -28.72 8.84 33.43
CA LYS A 449 -28.77 10.31 33.19
C LYS A 449 -28.67 10.68 31.69
N ASP A 450 -28.65 9.69 30.80
CA ASP A 450 -28.28 9.82 29.39
C ASP A 450 -29.53 9.75 28.49
N ALA A 451 -30.02 10.92 28.04
CA ALA A 451 -31.24 10.99 27.25
C ALA A 451 -31.06 10.37 25.86
N GLY A 452 -29.86 10.43 25.27
CA GLY A 452 -29.52 9.77 24.01
C GLY A 452 -29.72 8.25 24.04
N ARG A 453 -29.26 7.56 25.09
CA ARG A 453 -29.48 6.09 25.24
C ARG A 453 -30.96 5.73 25.33
N ARG A 454 -31.75 6.51 26.07
CA ARG A 454 -33.20 6.30 26.18
C ARG A 454 -33.91 6.44 24.83
N TRP A 455 -33.49 7.40 23.99
CA TRP A 455 -34.01 7.53 22.63
C TRP A 455 -33.64 6.35 21.74
N ILE A 456 -32.41 5.85 21.82
CA ILE A 456 -31.97 4.66 21.08
C ILE A 456 -32.79 3.43 21.50
N LEU A 457 -32.99 3.23 22.80
CA LEU A 457 -33.75 2.09 23.33
C LEU A 457 -35.24 2.18 22.97
N ALA A 458 -35.84 3.37 23.03
CA ALA A 458 -37.23 3.59 22.63
C ALA A 458 -37.44 3.27 21.13
N GLU A 459 -36.51 3.70 20.28
CA GLU A 459 -36.51 3.38 18.86
C GLU A 459 -36.30 1.87 18.61
N LEU A 460 -35.42 1.22 19.38
CA LEU A 460 -35.19 -0.22 19.29
C LEU A 460 -36.47 -1.00 19.63
N ARG A 461 -37.14 -0.65 20.73
CA ARG A 461 -38.41 -1.27 21.13
C ARG A 461 -39.49 -1.14 20.04
N ALA A 462 -39.49 -0.06 19.26
CA ALA A 462 -40.45 0.14 18.18
C ALA A 462 -40.13 -0.67 16.92
N ARG A 463 -38.87 -1.11 16.72
CA ARG A 463 -38.42 -1.81 15.51
C ARG A 463 -38.37 -3.33 15.65
N LEU A 464 -38.30 -3.86 16.87
CA LEU A 464 -38.27 -5.30 17.13
C LEU A 464 -39.66 -5.93 16.97
N HIS A 465 -39.71 -7.10 16.34
CA HIS A 465 -40.96 -7.82 16.09
C HIS A 465 -41.12 -9.05 17.00
N LYS A 466 -40.06 -9.84 17.15
CA LYS A 466 -40.01 -11.12 17.88
C LYS A 466 -39.10 -11.07 19.10
N LEU A 467 -37.92 -10.43 19.00
CA LEU A 467 -37.01 -10.29 20.14
C LEU A 467 -37.47 -9.17 21.09
N ASN A 468 -37.22 -9.31 22.39
CA ASN A 468 -37.47 -8.25 23.37
C ASN A 468 -36.17 -7.60 23.86
N ALA A 469 -36.04 -6.27 23.70
CA ALA A 469 -34.88 -5.51 24.15
C ALA A 469 -34.66 -5.54 25.69
N ASP A 470 -35.73 -5.79 26.46
CA ASP A 470 -35.67 -5.85 27.93
C ASP A 470 -35.33 -7.25 28.45
N ASN A 471 -35.29 -8.27 27.57
CA ASN A 471 -34.96 -9.65 27.92
C ASN A 471 -33.47 -9.95 27.63
N PRO A 472 -32.63 -10.21 28.66
CA PRO A 472 -31.22 -10.53 28.48
C PRO A 472 -30.96 -11.77 27.61
N GLN A 473 -31.88 -12.75 27.59
CA GLN A 473 -31.73 -13.94 26.77
C GLN A 473 -31.88 -13.63 25.27
N ASP A 474 -32.81 -12.76 24.91
CA ASP A 474 -33.04 -12.33 23.53
C ASP A 474 -31.88 -11.46 23.03
N LEU A 475 -31.32 -10.62 23.91
CA LEU A 475 -30.07 -9.90 23.63
C LEU A 475 -28.93 -10.90 23.38
N GLY A 476 -28.75 -11.91 24.24
CA GLY A 476 -27.74 -12.96 24.06
C GLY A 476 -27.94 -13.82 22.79
N LEU A 477 -29.19 -14.00 22.34
CA LEU A 477 -29.50 -14.63 21.06
C LEU A 477 -29.07 -13.75 19.88
N ALA A 478 -29.29 -12.43 19.95
CA ALA A 478 -28.80 -11.49 18.96
C ALA A 478 -27.26 -11.46 18.90
N GLU A 479 -26.56 -11.55 20.03
CA GLU A 479 -25.09 -11.67 20.06
C GLU A 479 -24.61 -12.93 19.35
N THR A 480 -25.25 -14.06 19.63
CA THR A 480 -24.90 -15.37 19.06
C THR A 480 -25.18 -15.41 17.55
N THR A 481 -26.31 -14.82 17.14
CA THR A 481 -26.68 -14.67 15.73
C THR A 481 -25.70 -13.75 15.00
N GLY A 482 -25.31 -12.64 15.62
CA GLY A 482 -24.33 -11.72 15.06
C GLY A 482 -22.94 -12.32 14.89
N ASP A 483 -22.53 -13.24 15.79
CA ASP A 483 -21.31 -14.03 15.65
C ASP A 483 -21.39 -15.00 14.47
N ALA A 484 -22.53 -15.69 14.32
CA ALA A 484 -22.78 -16.61 13.21
C ALA A 484 -22.84 -15.91 11.84
N LEU A 485 -23.43 -14.71 11.76
CA LEU A 485 -23.49 -13.88 10.55
C LEU A 485 -22.17 -13.14 10.25
N HIS A 486 -21.13 -13.36 11.06
CA HIS A 486 -19.83 -12.69 10.96
C HIS A 486 -19.91 -11.15 11.02
N ILE A 487 -20.87 -10.60 11.76
CA ILE A 487 -21.02 -9.15 11.99
C ILE A 487 -20.20 -8.74 13.23
N VAL A 488 -20.29 -9.56 14.28
CA VAL A 488 -19.60 -9.36 15.56
C VAL A 488 -18.81 -10.61 15.98
N VAL A 489 -18.03 -10.49 17.03
CA VAL A 489 -17.50 -11.62 17.81
C VAL A 489 -18.15 -11.55 19.19
N LYS A 490 -18.79 -12.64 19.61
CA LYS A 490 -19.41 -12.74 20.93
C LYS A 490 -18.32 -12.75 22.02
N ARG A 491 -18.47 -11.93 23.06
CA ARG A 491 -17.65 -11.94 24.28
C ARG A 491 -18.48 -12.43 25.46
N GLN A 492 -17.86 -12.57 26.65
CA GLN A 492 -18.56 -12.98 27.86
C GLN A 492 -19.70 -12.02 28.24
N ASP A 493 -19.45 -10.69 28.14
CA ASP A 493 -20.43 -9.64 28.44
C ASP A 493 -20.56 -8.64 27.27
N GLY A 494 -21.13 -9.07 26.15
CA GLY A 494 -21.40 -8.21 25.00
C GLY A 494 -20.75 -8.64 23.69
N VAL A 495 -20.61 -7.67 22.79
CA VAL A 495 -20.17 -7.92 21.41
C VAL A 495 -18.98 -7.04 21.04
N ARG A 496 -18.11 -7.57 20.17
CA ARG A 496 -17.11 -6.76 19.47
C ARG A 496 -17.39 -6.76 17.99
N PHE A 497 -17.52 -5.58 17.39
CA PHE A 497 -17.67 -5.46 15.94
C PHE A 497 -16.40 -5.92 15.23
N GLN A 498 -16.56 -6.80 14.23
CA GLN A 498 -15.42 -7.29 13.43
C GLN A 498 -14.78 -6.16 12.61
N ASN A 499 -15.59 -5.20 12.17
CA ASN A 499 -15.15 -4.10 11.33
C ASN A 499 -15.78 -2.77 11.74
N GLY A 500 -14.98 -1.71 11.86
CA GLY A 500 -15.46 -0.36 12.16
C GLY A 500 -16.40 0.22 11.10
N VAL A 501 -16.30 -0.19 9.83
CA VAL A 501 -17.25 0.19 8.76
C VAL A 501 -18.64 -0.39 9.02
N VAL A 502 -18.70 -1.65 9.48
CA VAL A 502 -19.97 -2.31 9.84
C VAL A 502 -20.60 -1.59 11.03
N GLN A 503 -19.81 -1.28 12.07
CA GLN A 503 -20.30 -0.51 13.21
C GLN A 503 -20.79 0.88 12.78
N ALA A 504 -20.05 1.59 11.91
CA ALA A 504 -20.43 2.90 11.40
C ALA A 504 -21.76 2.84 10.62
N PHE A 505 -21.93 1.83 9.76
CA PHE A 505 -23.16 1.63 9.00
C PHE A 505 -24.35 1.29 9.90
N LEU A 506 -24.22 0.26 10.74
CA LEU A 506 -25.30 -0.17 11.63
C LEU A 506 -25.67 0.93 12.64
N GLY A 507 -24.66 1.59 13.21
CA GLY A 507 -24.87 2.72 14.12
C GLY A 507 -25.52 3.91 13.43
N SER A 508 -25.24 4.17 12.15
CA SER A 508 -25.89 5.26 11.40
C SER A 508 -27.42 5.13 11.31
N ARG A 509 -27.97 3.91 11.44
CA ARG A 509 -29.42 3.63 11.45
C ARG A 509 -30.17 4.19 12.66
N TYR A 510 -29.44 4.44 13.76
CA TYR A 510 -29.98 4.95 15.02
C TYR A 510 -29.54 6.38 15.33
N LEU A 511 -28.74 7.01 14.45
CA LEU A 511 -28.30 8.40 14.64
C LEU A 511 -29.48 9.39 14.68
N THR A 512 -30.57 9.16 13.93
CA THR A 512 -31.78 10.02 14.00
C THR A 512 -32.34 10.10 15.43
N ALA A 513 -32.34 8.98 16.17
CA ALA A 513 -32.81 8.91 17.54
C ALA A 513 -31.76 9.47 18.51
N ALA A 514 -30.49 9.12 18.33
CA ALA A 514 -29.38 9.58 19.18
C ALA A 514 -29.19 11.10 19.14
N LEU A 515 -29.26 11.70 17.95
CA LEU A 515 -29.08 13.14 17.70
C LEU A 515 -30.22 14.02 18.23
N ARG A 516 -31.22 13.44 18.89
CA ARG A 516 -32.23 14.21 19.65
C ARG A 516 -31.67 14.81 20.92
N ASP A 517 -30.62 14.20 21.45
CA ASP A 517 -29.88 14.70 22.59
C ASP A 517 -28.57 15.30 22.08
N ASP A 518 -28.46 16.63 22.13
CA ASP A 518 -27.22 17.31 21.73
C ASP A 518 -26.02 16.87 22.59
N ASN A 519 -26.28 16.34 23.79
CA ASN A 519 -25.27 15.77 24.68
C ASN A 519 -24.63 14.51 24.10
N PHE A 520 -25.31 13.75 23.23
CA PHE A 520 -24.74 12.58 22.55
C PHE A 520 -23.48 12.97 21.78
N LEU A 521 -23.58 14.04 20.98
CA LEU A 521 -22.44 14.56 20.23
C LEU A 521 -21.46 15.31 21.14
N THR A 522 -21.92 15.95 22.21
CA THR A 522 -20.99 16.63 23.14
C THR A 522 -20.06 15.59 23.77
N GLN A 523 -20.61 14.52 24.34
CA GLN A 523 -19.84 13.39 24.88
C GLN A 523 -18.93 12.76 23.83
N ALA A 524 -19.42 12.51 22.62
CA ALA A 524 -18.60 11.91 21.57
C ALA A 524 -17.41 12.80 21.13
N PHE A 525 -17.51 14.12 21.32
CA PHE A 525 -16.47 15.07 20.97
C PHE A 525 -15.56 15.46 22.14
N THR A 526 -16.04 15.35 23.38
CA THR A 526 -15.26 15.68 24.60
C THR A 526 -14.65 14.47 25.27
N ASP A 527 -15.35 13.35 25.31
CA ASP A 527 -14.97 12.17 26.08
C ASP A 527 -14.09 11.23 25.23
N ASN A 528 -13.31 10.37 25.89
CA ASN A 528 -12.44 9.39 25.25
C ASN A 528 -11.53 9.96 24.14
N HIS A 529 -11.00 11.16 24.40
CA HIS A 529 -10.09 11.91 23.54
C HIS A 529 -10.74 12.52 22.28
N GLY A 530 -12.06 12.50 22.08
CA GLY A 530 -12.75 13.10 20.91
C GLY A 530 -13.23 12.10 19.85
N PRO A 531 -13.83 12.55 18.73
CA PRO A 531 -14.60 11.67 17.85
C PRO A 531 -13.72 10.61 17.18
N GLY A 532 -14.21 9.37 17.17
CA GLY A 532 -13.59 8.24 16.48
C GLY A 532 -13.81 8.27 14.97
N ARG A 533 -12.98 7.53 14.22
CA ARG A 533 -13.12 7.39 12.76
C ARG A 533 -14.44 6.73 12.38
N GLU A 534 -14.92 5.81 13.20
CA GLU A 534 -16.18 5.10 13.03
C GLU A 534 -17.38 6.06 13.14
N LEU A 535 -17.34 7.01 14.08
CA LEU A 535 -18.38 8.04 14.21
C LEU A 535 -18.34 8.99 13.00
N LEU A 536 -17.16 9.46 12.58
CA LEU A 536 -17.05 10.30 11.38
C LEU A 536 -17.59 9.59 10.13
N ALA A 537 -17.28 8.30 9.96
CA ALA A 537 -17.85 7.48 8.89
C ALA A 537 -19.36 7.28 9.01
N ALA A 538 -19.89 7.11 10.23
CA ALA A 538 -21.33 6.98 10.46
C ALA A 538 -22.07 8.28 10.11
N LEU A 539 -21.50 9.44 10.44
CA LEU A 539 -22.04 10.75 10.07
C LEU A 539 -22.05 10.95 8.55
N THR A 540 -20.98 10.57 7.83
CA THR A 540 -20.97 10.67 6.36
C THR A 540 -22.00 9.73 5.71
N LEU A 541 -22.16 8.51 6.21
CA LEU A 541 -23.19 7.56 5.75
C LEU A 541 -24.61 8.09 6.05
N TYR A 542 -24.84 8.63 7.25
CA TYR A 542 -26.12 9.23 7.64
C TYR A 542 -26.57 10.32 6.67
N THR A 543 -25.66 11.20 6.22
CA THR A 543 -26.01 12.24 5.23
C THR A 543 -26.49 11.68 3.89
N ARG A 544 -26.09 10.45 3.54
CA ARG A 544 -26.47 9.77 2.29
C ARG A 544 -27.72 8.91 2.40
N SER A 545 -28.23 8.70 3.62
CA SER A 545 -29.45 7.92 3.87
C SER A 545 -30.73 8.56 3.28
N ALA A 546 -30.68 9.84 2.89
CA ALA A 546 -31.79 10.59 2.30
C ALA A 546 -33.10 10.50 3.12
N GLY A 547 -32.99 10.46 4.45
CA GLY A 547 -34.13 10.37 5.35
C GLY A 547 -34.74 8.98 5.48
N ALA A 548 -34.05 7.92 5.04
CA ALA A 548 -34.49 6.53 5.21
C ALA A 548 -34.84 6.19 6.67
N PHE A 549 -34.20 6.84 7.63
CA PHE A 549 -34.40 6.62 9.07
C PHE A 549 -35.38 7.60 9.71
N GLU A 550 -35.95 8.55 8.97
CA GLU A 550 -36.91 9.54 9.49
C GLU A 550 -38.33 8.98 9.62
N ARG A 551 -38.63 7.91 8.86
CA ARG A 551 -39.95 7.26 8.87
C ARG A 551 -40.09 6.19 9.94
N LEU A 552 -38.95 5.66 10.39
CA LEU A 552 -38.88 4.65 11.45
C LEU A 552 -39.02 5.28 12.84
N ASP A 553 -39.04 6.62 12.92
CA ASP A 553 -39.27 7.40 14.12
C ASP A 553 -40.53 6.93 14.86
N GLY A 554 -40.34 6.34 16.05
CA GLY A 554 -41.41 5.80 16.90
C GLY A 554 -42.49 6.79 17.36
N ARG A 555 -42.41 8.09 16.99
CA ARG A 555 -43.49 9.08 17.18
C ARG A 555 -44.34 9.38 15.95
N ARG A 556 -43.96 8.94 14.75
CA ARG A 556 -44.77 9.20 13.55
C ARG A 556 -45.85 8.13 13.38
N PRO A 557 -47.13 8.51 13.23
CA PRO A 557 -48.18 7.55 12.95
C PRO A 557 -47.88 6.85 11.60
N PRO A 558 -48.13 5.53 11.48
CA PRO A 558 -47.95 4.81 10.22
C PRO A 558 -48.79 5.49 9.12
N PRO A 559 -48.34 5.49 7.85
CA PRO A 559 -49.13 6.05 6.77
C PRO A 559 -50.49 5.32 6.71
N VAL A 560 -51.56 6.07 6.93
CA VAL A 560 -52.93 5.55 6.89
C VAL A 560 -53.18 5.00 5.48
N PRO A 561 -53.71 3.77 5.32
CA PRO A 561 -54.06 3.24 4.00
C PRO A 561 -55.07 4.18 3.30
N PRO A 562 -55.12 4.21 1.96
CA PRO A 562 -55.96 5.15 1.23
C PRO A 562 -57.44 4.75 1.38
N VAL A 563 -58.05 5.14 2.49
CA VAL A 563 -59.49 5.04 2.70
C VAL A 563 -60.11 6.35 2.17
N THR A 564 -60.75 6.24 1.00
CA THR A 564 -61.66 7.23 0.39
C THR A 564 -61.33 8.70 0.68
N VAL A 565 -60.29 9.22 0.05
CA VAL A 565 -59.96 10.64 0.07
C VAL A 565 -61.06 11.40 -0.69
N ARG A 566 -61.76 12.32 -0.02
CA ARG A 566 -62.67 13.27 -0.69
C ARG A 566 -61.86 14.06 -1.72
N ILE A 567 -62.42 14.26 -2.93
CA ILE A 567 -61.75 14.90 -4.09
C ILE A 567 -61.09 16.25 -3.73
N ARG A 568 -61.60 16.97 -2.72
CA ARG A 568 -61.04 18.24 -2.23
C ARG A 568 -59.70 18.10 -1.48
N ASP A 569 -59.44 16.96 -0.84
CA ASP A 569 -58.18 16.65 -0.14
C ASP A 569 -57.14 16.01 -1.07
N ALA A 570 -57.58 15.30 -2.11
CA ALA A 570 -56.71 14.80 -3.17
C ALA A 570 -56.02 15.96 -3.93
N VAL A 571 -56.76 17.06 -4.18
CA VAL A 571 -56.24 18.25 -4.86
C VAL A 571 -55.26 19.07 -3.98
N ARG A 572 -55.33 18.96 -2.64
CA ARG A 572 -54.34 19.56 -1.72
C ARG A 572 -53.08 18.68 -1.57
N GLN A 573 -53.22 17.35 -1.60
CA GLN A 573 -52.09 16.44 -1.57
C GLN A 573 -51.24 16.50 -2.85
N THR A 574 -51.80 16.91 -3.99
CA THR A 574 -51.06 17.10 -5.25
C THR A 574 -50.13 18.32 -5.28
N VAL A 575 -50.13 19.19 -4.26
CA VAL A 575 -49.35 20.46 -4.25
C VAL A 575 -48.27 20.50 -3.14
N GLY A 576 -48.23 19.52 -2.24
CA GLY A 576 -47.23 19.44 -1.16
C GLY A 576 -46.05 18.50 -1.48
N PRO A 577 -44.84 18.74 -0.94
CA PRO A 577 -43.71 17.83 -1.11
C PRO A 577 -44.03 16.45 -0.51
N SER A 578 -43.60 15.39 -1.20
CA SER A 578 -43.85 14.02 -0.76
C SER A 578 -43.28 13.74 0.64
N PRO A 579 -43.81 12.79 1.43
CA PRO A 579 -43.23 12.43 2.73
C PRO A 579 -41.73 12.12 2.65
N ALA A 580 -41.30 11.43 1.59
CA ALA A 580 -39.89 11.15 1.32
C ALA A 580 -39.05 12.42 1.10
N GLU A 581 -39.59 13.42 0.39
CA GLU A 581 -38.91 14.71 0.20
C GLU A 581 -38.80 15.52 1.49
N ARG A 582 -39.83 15.46 2.36
CA ARG A 582 -39.79 16.11 3.67
C ARG A 582 -38.72 15.50 4.57
N ASP A 583 -38.62 14.17 4.56
CA ASP A 583 -37.62 13.41 5.33
C ASP A 583 -36.21 13.69 4.84
N ALA A 584 -36.01 13.63 3.51
CA ALA A 584 -34.74 13.98 2.89
C ALA A 584 -34.33 15.43 3.22
N ARG A 585 -35.28 16.36 3.30
CA ARG A 585 -35.03 17.75 3.71
C ARG A 585 -34.64 17.84 5.19
N ALA A 586 -35.35 17.18 6.10
CA ALA A 586 -35.03 17.18 7.53
C ALA A 586 -33.62 16.61 7.81
N THR A 587 -33.27 15.50 7.15
CA THR A 587 -31.91 14.94 7.23
C THR A 587 -30.88 15.90 6.65
N ARG A 588 -31.17 16.57 5.53
CA ARG A 588 -30.28 17.57 4.91
C ARG A 588 -30.02 18.77 5.82
N ASP A 589 -31.05 19.31 6.46
CA ASP A 589 -30.93 20.46 7.37
C ASP A 589 -30.12 20.11 8.62
N ARG A 590 -30.35 18.93 9.21
CA ARG A 590 -29.50 18.40 10.29
C ARG A 590 -28.06 18.18 9.84
N SER A 591 -27.85 17.62 8.66
CA SER A 591 -26.51 17.40 8.10
C SER A 591 -25.74 18.72 7.93
N ALA A 592 -26.41 19.78 7.48
CA ALA A 592 -25.82 21.12 7.36
C ALA A 592 -25.43 21.72 8.73
N ALA A 593 -26.18 21.43 9.80
CA ALA A 593 -25.79 21.81 11.16
C ALA A 593 -24.58 21.00 11.66
N LEU A 594 -24.54 19.70 11.38
CA LEU A 594 -23.42 18.81 11.73
C LEU A 594 -22.11 19.23 11.04
N VAL A 595 -22.17 19.62 9.76
CA VAL A 595 -21.02 20.15 9.01
C VAL A 595 -20.39 21.36 9.71
N ARG A 596 -21.23 22.30 10.17
CA ARG A 596 -20.75 23.48 10.91
C ARG A 596 -20.09 23.08 12.23
N ARG A 597 -20.74 22.22 13.01
CA ARG A 597 -20.20 21.72 14.28
C ARG A 597 -18.87 20.98 14.10
N LEU A 598 -18.74 20.16 13.06
CA LEU A 598 -17.48 19.48 12.71
C LEU A 598 -16.37 20.46 12.33
N CYS A 599 -16.70 21.50 11.55
CA CYS A 599 -15.76 22.55 11.19
C CYS A 599 -15.23 23.28 12.43
N ASP A 600 -16.13 23.69 13.34
CA ASP A 600 -15.75 24.41 14.56
C ASP A 600 -14.91 23.53 15.50
N ALA A 601 -15.30 22.25 15.65
CA ALA A 601 -14.55 21.29 16.44
C ALA A 601 -13.16 20.98 15.83
N ALA A 602 -13.05 20.92 14.50
CA ALA A 602 -11.79 20.72 13.80
C ALA A 602 -10.83 21.89 14.00
N ALA A 603 -11.34 23.12 13.96
CA ALA A 603 -10.55 24.32 14.22
C ALA A 603 -10.08 24.42 15.70
N GLY A 604 -10.87 23.91 16.64
CA GLY A 604 -10.56 23.98 18.08
C GLY A 604 -9.69 22.85 18.64
N THR A 605 -9.55 21.72 17.94
CA THR A 605 -8.82 20.56 18.49
C THR A 605 -7.30 20.72 18.41
N HIS A 606 -6.60 20.30 19.46
CA HIS A 606 -5.12 20.30 19.49
C HIS A 606 -4.52 19.08 18.78
N ASN A 607 -5.31 18.03 18.54
CA ASN A 607 -4.88 16.84 17.80
C ASN A 607 -4.96 17.10 16.30
N ARG A 608 -3.80 17.38 15.69
CA ARG A 608 -3.66 17.74 14.27
C ARG A 608 -4.24 16.68 13.32
N THR A 609 -3.94 15.40 13.54
CA THR A 609 -4.43 14.29 12.70
C THR A 609 -5.96 14.22 12.74
N ARG A 610 -6.54 14.33 13.95
CA ARG A 610 -8.00 14.30 14.09
C ARG A 610 -8.67 15.53 13.48
N ALA A 611 -8.06 16.71 13.59
CA ALA A 611 -8.56 17.91 12.93
C ALA A 611 -8.75 17.69 11.42
N LEU A 612 -7.73 17.14 10.77
CA LEU A 612 -7.75 16.83 9.33
C LEU A 612 -8.84 15.79 8.98
N GLU A 613 -9.03 14.76 9.81
CA GLU A 613 -10.09 13.76 9.62
C GLU A 613 -11.50 14.37 9.75
N MET A 614 -11.70 15.29 10.71
CA MET A 614 -12.97 16.01 10.86
C MET A 614 -13.24 16.93 9.67
N PHE A 615 -12.24 17.68 9.18
CA PHE A 615 -12.38 18.48 7.97
C PHE A 615 -12.70 17.61 6.74
N ALA A 616 -12.06 16.44 6.63
CA ALA A 616 -12.30 15.51 5.53
C ALA A 616 -13.74 14.98 5.54
N ALA A 617 -14.26 14.62 6.72
CA ALA A 617 -15.65 14.21 6.88
C ALA A 617 -16.63 15.36 6.57
N ALA A 618 -16.34 16.57 7.08
CA ALA A 618 -17.17 17.75 6.84
C ALA A 618 -17.28 18.10 5.34
N LEU A 619 -16.19 18.00 4.57
CA LEU A 619 -16.22 18.21 3.12
C LEU A 619 -17.08 17.17 2.38
N GLU A 620 -17.00 15.89 2.76
CA GLU A 620 -17.83 14.85 2.16
C GLU A 620 -19.33 15.03 2.47
N MET A 621 -19.64 15.47 3.69
CA MET A 621 -21.01 15.77 4.14
C MET A 621 -21.56 17.02 3.45
N ASP A 622 -20.77 18.09 3.35
CA ASP A 622 -21.15 19.32 2.64
C ASP A 622 -21.45 19.03 1.17
N ALA A 623 -20.60 18.23 0.52
CA ALA A 623 -20.85 17.76 -0.84
C ALA A 623 -22.12 16.91 -0.98
N ALA A 624 -22.53 16.19 0.07
CA ALA A 624 -23.79 15.44 0.09
C ALA A 624 -25.03 16.33 0.18
N VAL A 625 -24.91 17.47 0.87
CA VAL A 625 -25.99 18.42 1.15
C VAL A 625 -26.18 19.43 0.01
N GLY A 626 -25.24 19.49 -0.93
CA GLY A 626 -25.28 20.41 -2.08
C GLY A 626 -24.37 21.63 -1.91
N HIS A 627 -23.27 21.48 -1.18
CA HIS A 627 -22.20 22.47 -1.00
C HIS A 627 -22.61 23.83 -0.36
N PRO A 628 -23.54 23.89 0.62
CA PRO A 628 -23.94 25.17 1.23
C PRO A 628 -22.82 25.86 2.03
N ALA A 629 -21.83 25.11 2.52
CA ALA A 629 -20.75 25.62 3.36
C ALA A 629 -19.36 25.47 2.70
N HIS A 630 -19.28 25.09 1.43
CA HIS A 630 -18.03 24.71 0.77
C HIS A 630 -16.94 25.79 0.85
N GLN A 631 -17.28 27.05 0.57
CA GLN A 631 -16.34 28.17 0.68
C GLN A 631 -15.88 28.40 2.12
N LYS A 632 -16.80 28.38 3.09
CA LYS A 632 -16.45 28.55 4.51
C LYS A 632 -15.53 27.44 5.03
N LEU A 633 -15.78 26.19 4.62
CA LEU A 633 -14.91 25.05 4.92
C LEU A 633 -13.52 25.23 4.29
N ALA A 634 -13.47 25.65 3.02
CA ALA A 634 -12.22 25.91 2.33
C ALA A 634 -11.37 26.97 3.05
N ASP A 635 -12.01 28.07 3.47
CA ASP A 635 -11.35 29.16 4.19
C ASP A 635 -10.89 28.73 5.59
N ALA A 636 -11.69 27.94 6.31
CA ALA A 636 -11.33 27.37 7.61
C ALA A 636 -10.13 26.41 7.53
N ILE A 637 -10.11 25.54 6.51
CA ILE A 637 -8.98 24.63 6.28
C ILE A 637 -7.71 25.44 5.95
N LEU A 638 -7.81 26.43 5.07
CA LEU A 638 -6.69 27.30 4.69
C LEU A 638 -6.12 28.03 5.92
N ALA A 639 -6.98 28.58 6.78
CA ALA A 639 -6.57 29.28 8.00
C ALA A 639 -5.89 28.35 9.01
N ALA A 640 -6.38 27.11 9.14
CA ALA A 640 -5.84 26.14 10.09
C ALA A 640 -4.57 25.42 9.59
N TRP A 641 -4.36 25.33 8.27
CA TRP A 641 -3.27 24.57 7.66
C TRP A 641 -1.85 24.87 8.19
N PRO A 642 -1.46 26.14 8.46
CA PRO A 642 -0.15 26.46 9.02
C PRO A 642 0.10 25.82 10.40
N SER A 643 -0.95 25.51 11.16
CA SER A 643 -0.83 24.81 12.46
C SER A 643 -0.62 23.30 12.34
N TYR A 644 -0.83 22.73 11.14
CA TYR A 644 -0.73 21.31 10.87
C TYR A 644 0.59 20.92 10.21
N GLN A 645 1.68 21.65 10.44
CA GLN A 645 2.98 21.27 9.89
C GLN A 645 3.59 20.11 10.68
N GLY A 646 4.23 19.20 9.96
CA GLY A 646 4.99 18.11 10.57
C GLY A 646 6.38 18.59 10.97
N ASP A 647 7.01 17.87 11.90
CA ASP A 647 8.41 18.03 12.27
C ASP A 647 9.38 17.37 11.25
N GLY A 648 8.82 16.76 10.19
CA GLY A 648 9.52 16.09 9.10
C GLY A 648 10.16 14.75 9.48
N SER A 649 9.83 14.25 10.67
CA SER A 649 10.21 12.92 11.12
C SER A 649 9.36 11.83 10.46
N VAL A 650 9.91 10.62 10.37
CA VAL A 650 9.18 9.40 9.96
C VAL A 650 7.98 9.11 10.88
N THR A 651 7.92 9.72 12.07
CA THR A 651 6.84 9.55 13.06
C THR A 651 5.61 10.41 12.81
N ASP A 652 5.69 11.39 11.91
CA ASP A 652 4.55 12.22 11.46
C ASP A 652 3.77 11.61 10.29
N ARG A 653 4.07 10.36 9.91
CA ARG A 653 3.37 9.67 8.82
C ARG A 653 1.83 9.61 8.98
N PRO A 654 1.23 9.37 10.16
CA PRO A 654 -0.23 9.44 10.31
C PRO A 654 -0.81 10.83 9.99
N LEU A 655 -0.05 11.89 10.32
CA LEU A 655 -0.41 13.27 9.99
C LEU A 655 -0.31 13.49 8.47
N GLU A 656 0.78 13.03 7.83
CA GLU A 656 0.95 13.12 6.38
C GLU A 656 -0.14 12.35 5.62
N ASP A 657 -0.48 11.13 6.05
CA ASP A 657 -1.57 10.33 5.49
C ASP A 657 -2.92 11.06 5.63
N ALA A 658 -3.19 11.69 6.78
CA ALA A 658 -4.39 12.47 7.00
C ALA A 658 -4.44 13.73 6.11
N LYS A 659 -3.29 14.39 5.85
CA LYS A 659 -3.20 15.51 4.89
C LYS A 659 -3.49 15.04 3.47
N ILE A 660 -2.86 13.95 3.02
CA ILE A 660 -3.09 13.36 1.70
C ILE A 660 -4.57 13.00 1.54
N ALA A 661 -5.16 12.36 2.55
CA ALA A 661 -6.58 12.03 2.57
C ALA A 661 -7.45 13.28 2.46
N LEU A 662 -7.20 14.33 3.25
CA LEU A 662 -7.96 15.58 3.19
C LEU A 662 -7.87 16.22 1.80
N VAL A 663 -6.69 16.32 1.21
CA VAL A 663 -6.48 16.86 -0.14
C VAL A 663 -7.26 16.05 -1.19
N HIS A 664 -7.28 14.72 -1.05
CA HIS A 664 -8.07 13.85 -1.92
C HIS A 664 -9.58 14.11 -1.78
N ARG A 665 -10.08 14.29 -0.54
CA ARG A 665 -11.50 14.63 -0.29
C ARG A 665 -11.87 16.01 -0.81
N TYR A 666 -10.96 16.98 -0.66
CA TYR A 666 -11.12 18.34 -1.18
C TYR A 666 -11.27 18.33 -2.70
N GLY A 667 -10.36 17.66 -3.42
CA GLY A 667 -10.43 17.52 -4.88
C GLY A 667 -11.70 16.79 -5.33
N GLY A 668 -12.11 15.75 -4.61
CA GLY A 668 -13.35 15.02 -4.88
C GLY A 668 -14.61 15.88 -4.71
N ALA A 669 -14.68 16.69 -3.66
CA ALA A 669 -15.77 17.65 -3.43
C ALA A 669 -15.81 18.72 -4.53
N ALA A 670 -14.65 19.26 -4.93
CA ALA A 670 -14.55 20.25 -6.00
C ALA A 670 -14.97 19.71 -7.38
N ARG A 671 -14.69 18.44 -7.69
CA ARG A 671 -15.16 17.80 -8.94
C ARG A 671 -16.67 17.55 -8.95
N GLN A 672 -17.26 17.19 -7.81
CA GLN A 672 -18.73 17.04 -7.71
C GLN A 672 -19.47 18.35 -8.02
N LEU A 673 -18.90 19.50 -7.64
CA LEU A 673 -19.44 20.81 -8.02
C LEU A 673 -19.40 21.07 -9.53
N ARG A 674 -18.33 20.63 -10.21
CA ARG A 674 -18.18 20.78 -11.66
C ARG A 674 -19.26 20.00 -12.42
N ASP A 675 -19.59 18.80 -11.95
CA ASP A 675 -20.48 17.88 -12.66
C ASP A 675 -21.97 18.15 -12.37
N GLN A 676 -22.31 19.18 -11.57
CA GLN A 676 -23.71 19.56 -11.29
C GLN A 676 -24.33 20.39 -12.43
N PRO A 677 -25.49 20.00 -12.97
CA PRO A 677 -26.18 20.80 -13.97
C PRO A 677 -26.69 22.12 -13.37
N PRO A 678 -26.69 23.23 -14.14
CA PRO A 678 -27.18 24.51 -13.66
C PRO A 678 -28.66 24.39 -13.25
N ALA A 679 -28.98 24.80 -12.02
CA ALA A 679 -30.34 24.70 -11.48
C ALA A 679 -31.35 25.46 -12.37
N SER A 680 -32.44 24.78 -12.76
CA SER A 680 -33.49 25.28 -13.65
C SER A 680 -34.41 26.36 -13.05
N THR A 681 -34.18 26.78 -11.81
CA THR A 681 -34.96 27.84 -11.16
C THR A 681 -34.40 29.20 -11.51
N GLY A 682 -35.15 30.02 -12.27
CA GLY A 682 -34.79 31.36 -12.78
C GLY A 682 -34.46 32.45 -11.76
N LEU A 683 -34.14 32.10 -10.51
CA LEU A 683 -33.52 32.99 -9.53
C LEU A 683 -32.01 32.72 -9.56
N ARG A 684 -31.20 33.73 -9.90
CA ARG A 684 -29.73 33.73 -9.82
C ARG A 684 -29.24 33.47 -8.39
N ARG A 685 -29.43 32.27 -7.83
CA ARG A 685 -28.62 31.80 -6.70
C ARG A 685 -27.20 31.64 -7.25
N HIS A 686 -26.25 32.35 -6.66
CA HIS A 686 -24.83 32.17 -6.96
C HIS A 686 -24.53 30.67 -6.82
N GLN A 687 -24.23 30.00 -7.93
CA GLN A 687 -23.86 28.59 -7.88
C GLN A 687 -22.54 28.47 -7.11
N PRO A 688 -22.44 27.52 -6.17
CA PRO A 688 -21.20 27.32 -5.43
C PRO A 688 -20.08 26.98 -6.40
N THR A 689 -18.99 27.74 -6.35
CA THR A 689 -17.82 27.53 -7.22
C THR A 689 -16.84 26.57 -6.55
N PRO A 690 -16.13 25.72 -7.33
CA PRO A 690 -15.09 24.87 -6.78
C PRO A 690 -13.91 25.73 -6.28
N GLN A 691 -13.49 25.51 -5.04
CA GLN A 691 -12.50 26.33 -4.34
C GLN A 691 -11.04 25.90 -4.65
N TYR A 692 -10.71 25.68 -5.93
CA TYR A 692 -9.35 25.28 -6.33
C TYR A 692 -8.28 26.32 -5.98
N ARG A 693 -8.66 27.60 -5.88
CA ARG A 693 -7.77 28.69 -5.49
C ARG A 693 -7.23 28.51 -4.05
N GLN A 694 -8.10 28.22 -3.09
CA GLN A 694 -7.71 27.97 -1.71
C GLN A 694 -6.81 26.74 -1.59
N LEU A 695 -7.12 25.67 -2.32
CA LEU A 695 -6.25 24.48 -2.37
C LEU A 695 -4.85 24.81 -2.93
N PHE A 696 -4.76 25.66 -3.95
CA PHE A 696 -3.46 26.11 -4.48
C PHE A 696 -2.69 26.96 -3.47
N GLN A 697 -3.34 27.95 -2.84
CA GLN A 697 -2.71 28.85 -1.87
C GLN A 697 -2.23 28.13 -0.60
N MET A 698 -2.97 27.12 -0.15
CA MET A 698 -2.61 26.28 0.99
C MET A 698 -1.24 25.63 0.83
N MET A 699 -0.85 25.29 -0.40
CA MET A 699 0.43 24.64 -0.70
C MET A 699 1.64 25.54 -0.52
N ALA A 700 1.45 26.87 -0.38
CA ALA A 700 2.52 27.77 0.04
C ALA A 700 3.01 27.44 1.46
N TYR A 701 2.11 27.02 2.34
CA TYR A 701 2.41 26.72 3.74
C TYR A 701 2.87 25.28 3.98
N GLU A 702 2.55 24.35 3.08
CA GLU A 702 2.87 22.93 3.28
C GLU A 702 4.36 22.64 3.12
N SER A 703 5.01 22.18 4.18
CA SER A 703 6.41 21.77 4.14
C SER A 703 6.62 20.42 3.46
N SER A 704 5.68 19.48 3.62
CA SER A 704 5.83 18.09 3.19
C SER A 704 5.65 17.96 1.68
N TYR A 705 6.44 17.08 1.05
CA TYR A 705 6.45 16.91 -0.40
C TYR A 705 5.21 16.17 -0.92
N LEU A 706 4.80 15.07 -0.29
CA LEU A 706 3.75 14.18 -0.79
C LEU A 706 2.35 14.82 -0.78
N PRO A 707 1.93 15.59 0.24
CA PRO A 707 0.68 16.35 0.20
C PRO A 707 0.65 17.37 -0.95
N ARG A 708 1.77 18.08 -1.22
CA ARG A 708 1.86 19.05 -2.34
C ARG A 708 1.76 18.36 -3.69
N LEU A 709 2.44 17.24 -3.87
CA LEU A 709 2.34 16.42 -5.08
C LEU A 709 0.90 15.91 -5.29
N THR A 710 0.24 15.49 -4.21
CA THR A 710 -1.17 15.07 -4.24
C THR A 710 -2.09 16.23 -4.64
N ALA A 711 -1.89 17.41 -4.08
CA ALA A 711 -2.66 18.60 -4.42
C ALA A 711 -2.49 18.97 -5.90
N ALA A 712 -1.26 18.88 -6.44
CA ALA A 712 -1.02 19.10 -7.86
C ALA A 712 -1.87 18.17 -8.75
N ARG A 713 -1.96 16.87 -8.40
CA ARG A 713 -2.80 15.91 -9.14
C ARG A 713 -4.28 16.24 -9.04
N GLN A 714 -4.75 16.61 -7.85
CA GLN A 714 -6.16 16.97 -7.65
C GLN A 714 -6.54 18.24 -8.42
N LEU A 715 -5.69 19.27 -8.37
CA LEU A 715 -5.87 20.51 -9.16
C LEU A 715 -5.86 20.22 -10.66
N ALA A 716 -4.91 19.42 -11.15
CA ALA A 716 -4.84 19.04 -12.56
C ALA A 716 -6.10 18.30 -13.04
N SER A 717 -6.61 17.37 -12.23
CA SER A 717 -7.84 16.61 -12.54
C SER A 717 -9.12 17.47 -12.56
N GLY A 718 -9.04 18.72 -12.11
CA GLY A 718 -10.16 19.66 -12.13
C GLY A 718 -10.53 20.20 -13.52
N GLY A 719 -9.66 20.02 -14.52
CA GLY A 719 -9.90 20.41 -15.91
C GLY A 719 -10.18 21.91 -16.08
N ASN A 720 -11.16 22.25 -16.93
CA ASN A 720 -11.50 23.64 -17.26
C ASN A 720 -11.85 24.49 -16.02
N ALA A 721 -12.51 23.91 -15.01
CA ALA A 721 -12.85 24.59 -13.77
C ALA A 721 -11.61 24.98 -12.93
N ALA A 722 -10.55 24.16 -12.97
CA ALA A 722 -9.29 24.48 -12.30
C ALA A 722 -8.53 25.59 -13.02
N VAL A 723 -8.48 25.56 -14.36
CA VAL A 723 -7.85 26.65 -15.15
C VAL A 723 -8.56 27.97 -14.90
N ARG A 724 -9.90 27.99 -14.94
CA ARG A 724 -10.71 29.17 -14.64
C ARG A 724 -10.37 29.77 -13.28
N ALA A 725 -10.28 28.94 -12.24
CA ALA A 725 -10.00 29.38 -10.87
C ALA A 725 -8.55 29.87 -10.66
N LEU A 726 -7.60 29.41 -11.50
CA LEU A 726 -6.18 29.61 -11.29
C LEU A 726 -5.51 30.51 -12.34
N HIS A 727 -6.17 30.88 -13.43
CA HIS A 727 -5.52 31.54 -14.57
C HIS A 727 -4.64 32.74 -14.18
N ASP A 728 -5.16 33.68 -13.38
CA ASP A 728 -4.38 34.82 -12.87
C ASP A 728 -3.13 34.40 -12.09
N LEU A 729 -3.23 33.33 -11.29
CA LEU A 729 -2.14 32.81 -10.45
C LEU A 729 -1.11 32.00 -11.25
N LEU A 730 -1.50 31.50 -12.43
CA LEU A 730 -0.63 30.76 -13.33
C LEU A 730 0.20 31.69 -14.22
N ASP A 731 -0.22 32.95 -14.39
CA ASP A 731 0.42 33.94 -15.24
C ASP A 731 1.42 34.82 -14.48
N GLU A 732 1.04 35.33 -13.33
CA GLU A 732 1.86 36.25 -12.53
C GLU A 732 2.82 35.51 -11.59
N PRO A 733 4.01 36.05 -11.23
CA PRO A 733 4.88 35.46 -10.22
C PRO A 733 4.11 35.27 -8.89
N PRO A 734 4.29 34.14 -8.19
CA PRO A 734 3.43 33.81 -7.07
C PRO A 734 3.71 34.75 -5.89
N GLN A 735 2.64 35.27 -5.28
CA GLN A 735 2.71 36.05 -4.06
C GLN A 735 2.56 35.10 -2.86
N ALA A 736 3.53 35.12 -1.94
CA ALA A 736 3.47 34.40 -0.67
C ALA A 736 4.19 35.18 0.43
N ALA A 737 3.83 34.88 1.68
CA ALA A 737 4.32 35.57 2.88
C ALA A 737 5.85 35.50 3.03
N ASP A 738 6.47 34.38 2.65
CA ASP A 738 7.91 34.17 2.73
C ASP A 738 8.48 33.65 1.40
N THR A 739 9.81 33.65 1.28
CA THR A 739 10.50 33.16 0.08
C THR A 739 10.22 31.68 -0.18
N GLN A 740 10.19 30.84 0.87
CA GLN A 740 9.96 29.40 0.74
C GLN A 740 8.56 29.09 0.19
N GLY A 741 7.53 29.82 0.64
CA GLY A 741 6.17 29.69 0.13
C GLY A 741 6.09 30.06 -1.35
N ARG A 742 6.79 31.10 -1.80
CA ARG A 742 6.85 31.44 -3.23
C ARG A 742 7.50 30.33 -4.04
N GLU A 743 8.61 29.78 -3.56
CA GLU A 743 9.31 28.67 -4.22
C GLU A 743 8.44 27.41 -4.32
N ARG A 744 7.67 27.09 -3.26
CA ARG A 744 6.71 25.96 -3.28
C ARG A 744 5.59 26.17 -4.30
N LEU A 745 5.09 27.40 -4.44
CA LEU A 745 4.07 27.73 -5.45
C LEU A 745 4.64 27.70 -6.89
N GLU A 746 5.89 28.11 -7.10
CA GLU A 746 6.55 27.94 -8.41
C GLU A 746 6.74 26.46 -8.77
N GLU A 747 7.17 25.64 -7.81
CA GLU A 747 7.25 24.18 -7.99
C GLU A 747 5.87 23.59 -8.36
N LEU A 748 4.80 24.02 -7.68
CA LEU A 748 3.44 23.59 -7.98
C LEU A 748 3.00 24.00 -9.41
N ARG A 749 3.29 25.23 -9.85
CA ARG A 749 2.94 25.70 -11.21
C ARG A 749 3.60 24.89 -12.31
N THR A 750 4.87 24.53 -12.11
CA THR A 750 5.64 23.73 -13.10
C THR A 750 5.18 22.27 -13.15
N TRP A 751 4.77 21.68 -12.01
CA TRP A 751 4.11 20.36 -12.01
C TRP A 751 2.76 20.38 -12.72
N LEU A 752 1.98 21.45 -12.53
CA LEU A 752 0.62 21.56 -13.04
C LEU A 752 0.55 21.78 -14.56
N ALA A 753 1.44 22.59 -15.13
CA ALA A 753 1.30 23.07 -16.50
C ALA A 753 1.08 21.94 -17.56
N PRO A 754 1.86 20.85 -17.59
CA PRO A 754 1.62 19.76 -18.54
C PRO A 754 0.29 19.01 -18.31
N SER A 755 -0.09 18.81 -17.04
CA SER A 755 -1.29 18.04 -16.69
C SER A 755 -2.58 18.86 -16.88
N LEU A 756 -2.55 20.17 -16.60
CA LEU A 756 -3.67 21.07 -16.88
C LEU A 756 -4.00 21.13 -18.38
N PHE A 757 -2.97 21.23 -19.23
CA PHE A 757 -3.16 21.14 -20.68
C PHE A 757 -3.74 19.79 -21.10
N LEU A 758 -3.31 18.70 -20.48
CA LEU A 758 -3.81 17.38 -20.82
C LEU A 758 -5.28 17.18 -20.44
N PHE A 759 -5.69 17.59 -19.23
CA PHE A 759 -7.04 17.32 -18.70
C PHE A 759 -8.08 18.41 -19.02
N THR A 760 -7.73 19.43 -19.81
CA THR A 760 -8.68 20.43 -20.32
C THR A 760 -9.36 19.94 -21.59
N ASP A 761 -10.67 20.18 -21.67
CA ASP A 761 -11.49 19.77 -22.80
C ASP A 761 -11.53 20.87 -23.86
N ALA A 762 -11.49 20.48 -25.14
CA ALA A 762 -11.59 21.40 -26.27
C ALA A 762 -13.01 21.95 -26.48
N ALA A 763 -14.02 21.27 -25.92
CA ALA A 763 -15.41 21.64 -26.04
C ALA A 763 -15.74 22.80 -25.09
N HIS A 764 -16.06 23.95 -25.67
CA HIS A 764 -16.45 25.15 -24.92
C HIS A 764 -17.84 25.59 -25.39
N ALA A 765 -18.65 26.09 -24.47
CA ALA A 765 -19.87 26.81 -24.82
C ALA A 765 -19.47 28.10 -25.59
N PRO A 766 -20.30 28.60 -26.52
CA PRO A 766 -19.93 29.74 -27.37
C PRO A 766 -19.55 31.03 -26.62
N ASP A 767 -19.96 31.16 -25.35
CA ASP A 767 -19.67 32.32 -24.50
C ASP A 767 -18.51 32.10 -23.50
N GLU A 768 -17.90 30.91 -23.45
CA GLU A 768 -16.78 30.62 -22.55
C GLU A 768 -15.40 30.83 -23.22
N PRO A 769 -14.40 31.36 -22.49
CA PRO A 769 -13.01 31.44 -22.97
C PRO A 769 -12.44 30.06 -23.35
N ASP A 770 -11.52 30.02 -24.32
CA ASP A 770 -10.76 28.82 -24.66
C ASP A 770 -9.75 28.48 -23.56
N TRP A 771 -10.21 27.73 -22.56
CA TRP A 771 -9.40 27.31 -21.42
C TRP A 771 -8.29 26.35 -21.82
N GLN A 772 -8.50 25.54 -22.86
CA GLN A 772 -7.48 24.63 -23.39
C GLN A 772 -6.36 25.43 -24.07
N GLY A 773 -6.70 26.42 -24.90
CA GLY A 773 -5.75 27.33 -25.52
C GLY A 773 -4.91 28.07 -24.50
N MET A 774 -5.54 28.56 -23.43
CA MET A 774 -4.84 29.21 -22.31
C MET A 774 -3.88 28.24 -21.59
N ALA A 775 -4.34 27.03 -21.26
CA ALA A 775 -3.49 26.02 -20.62
C ALA A 775 -2.29 25.62 -21.52
N ARG A 776 -2.50 25.55 -22.83
CA ARG A 776 -1.46 25.31 -23.82
C ARG A 776 -0.42 26.43 -23.84
N GLU A 777 -0.86 27.69 -23.80
CA GLU A 777 0.05 28.84 -23.79
C GLU A 777 0.86 28.90 -22.49
N THR A 778 0.25 28.56 -21.35
CA THR A 778 0.97 28.40 -20.09
C THR A 778 2.06 27.33 -20.16
N LEU A 779 1.75 26.16 -20.73
CA LEU A 779 2.75 25.11 -20.93
C LEU A 779 3.89 25.59 -21.86
N ARG A 780 3.55 26.22 -22.98
CA ARG A 780 4.53 26.71 -23.96
C ARG A 780 5.48 27.74 -23.36
N ARG A 781 4.98 28.70 -22.59
CA ARG A 781 5.82 29.68 -21.89
C ARG A 781 6.88 29.02 -21.02
N TRP A 782 6.53 27.97 -20.28
CA TRP A 782 7.51 27.21 -19.47
C TRP A 782 8.53 26.47 -20.33
N VAL A 783 8.10 25.84 -21.44
CA VAL A 783 9.00 25.12 -22.35
C VAL A 783 9.92 26.09 -23.11
N ASP A 784 9.41 27.23 -23.57
CA ASP A 784 10.20 28.28 -24.23
C ASP A 784 11.19 28.95 -23.27
N ARG A 785 10.83 29.06 -21.98
CA ARG A 785 11.74 29.53 -20.95
C ARG A 785 12.99 28.63 -20.82
N LEU A 786 12.90 27.32 -21.05
CA LEU A 786 14.07 26.43 -21.08
C LEU A 786 15.05 26.78 -22.21
N ALA A 787 14.53 27.27 -23.33
CA ALA A 787 15.35 27.66 -24.48
C ALA A 787 16.02 29.03 -24.26
N SER A 788 15.41 29.92 -23.49
CA SER A 788 15.86 31.32 -23.32
C SER A 788 16.58 31.62 -22.00
N ASP A 789 16.30 30.92 -20.91
CA ASP A 789 16.91 31.18 -19.59
C ASP A 789 18.19 30.34 -19.40
N PHE A 790 19.35 30.99 -19.52
CA PHE A 790 20.66 30.35 -19.35
C PHE A 790 21.21 30.44 -17.92
N ARG A 791 20.47 31.04 -16.97
CA ARG A 791 20.95 31.23 -15.59
C ARG A 791 21.08 29.90 -14.86
N GLN A 792 21.95 29.84 -13.87
CA GLN A 792 22.16 28.62 -13.09
C GLN A 792 20.88 28.14 -12.39
N GLY A 793 20.03 29.10 -11.93
CA GLY A 793 18.74 28.85 -11.30
C GLY A 793 17.71 28.15 -12.20
N ALA A 794 17.91 28.16 -13.53
CA ALA A 794 16.97 27.54 -14.45
C ALA A 794 16.79 26.04 -14.22
N ARG A 795 17.83 25.38 -13.70
CA ARG A 795 17.81 23.93 -13.41
C ARG A 795 16.79 23.54 -12.34
N VAL A 796 16.45 24.44 -11.43
CA VAL A 796 15.49 24.16 -10.35
C VAL A 796 14.10 23.92 -10.95
N TYR A 797 13.63 24.84 -11.79
CA TYR A 797 12.32 24.69 -12.44
C TYR A 797 12.35 23.68 -13.61
N GLU A 798 13.52 23.43 -14.22
CA GLU A 798 13.69 22.39 -15.25
C GLU A 798 13.35 21.00 -14.71
N ILE A 799 13.85 20.68 -13.50
CA ILE A 799 13.59 19.42 -12.79
C ILE A 799 12.10 19.26 -12.51
N THR A 800 11.45 20.31 -12.00
CA THR A 800 10.03 20.26 -11.62
C THR A 800 9.13 20.23 -12.86
N LEU A 801 9.44 20.99 -13.92
CA LEU A 801 8.71 20.91 -15.19
C LEU A 801 8.79 19.51 -15.82
N ALA A 802 9.98 18.91 -15.84
CA ALA A 802 10.16 17.53 -16.30
C ALA A 802 9.27 16.56 -15.51
N GLN A 803 9.22 16.72 -14.19
CA GLN A 803 8.34 15.91 -13.33
C GLN A 803 6.86 16.11 -13.67
N GLY A 804 6.43 17.34 -13.98
CA GLY A 804 5.08 17.62 -14.48
C GLY A 804 4.73 16.85 -15.76
N PHE A 805 5.67 16.73 -16.71
CA PHE A 805 5.48 15.91 -17.92
C PHE A 805 5.33 14.42 -17.59
N ARG A 806 6.16 13.89 -16.67
CA ARG A 806 6.07 12.47 -16.25
C ARG A 806 4.74 12.18 -15.54
N MET A 807 4.24 13.12 -14.74
CA MET A 807 2.92 13.03 -14.12
C MET A 807 1.79 13.03 -15.17
N ALA A 808 1.82 13.97 -16.13
CA ALA A 808 0.82 14.06 -17.20
C ALA A 808 0.83 12.80 -18.09
N ALA A 809 2.01 12.25 -18.35
CA ALA A 809 2.19 11.06 -19.18
C ALA A 809 1.57 9.78 -18.57
N ASN A 810 1.31 9.75 -17.26
CA ASN A 810 0.77 8.59 -16.54
C ASN A 810 -0.75 8.42 -16.71
N CYS A 811 -1.21 8.36 -17.95
CA CYS A 811 -2.60 8.08 -18.31
C CYS A 811 -2.65 7.10 -19.49
N ARG A 812 -3.74 6.32 -19.59
CA ARG A 812 -3.92 5.31 -20.64
C ARG A 812 -4.92 5.74 -21.70
N THR A 813 -5.98 6.41 -21.26
CA THR A 813 -6.94 7.06 -22.14
C THR A 813 -6.46 8.46 -22.43
N TYR A 814 -5.81 8.63 -23.59
CA TYR A 814 -5.29 9.92 -24.01
C TYR A 814 -6.37 10.76 -24.70
N PRO A 815 -6.51 12.05 -24.31
CA PRO A 815 -7.25 13.07 -25.05
C PRO A 815 -6.72 13.26 -26.48
N ALA A 816 -7.52 13.88 -27.35
CA ALA A 816 -7.20 14.05 -28.77
C ALA A 816 -5.88 14.80 -29.02
N HIS A 817 -5.50 15.71 -28.12
CA HIS A 817 -4.33 16.59 -28.23
C HIS A 817 -3.03 16.04 -27.64
N ARG A 818 -2.94 14.72 -27.36
CA ARG A 818 -1.71 14.06 -26.87
C ARG A 818 -0.47 14.36 -27.72
N SER A 819 -0.61 14.48 -29.05
CA SER A 819 0.50 14.76 -29.95
C SER A 819 1.21 16.06 -29.61
N VAL A 820 0.47 17.11 -29.26
CA VAL A 820 1.03 18.40 -28.83
C VAL A 820 1.82 18.23 -27.53
N LEU A 821 1.33 17.43 -26.57
CA LEU A 821 2.08 17.15 -25.35
C LEU A 821 3.39 16.41 -25.62
N ILE A 822 3.40 15.47 -26.59
CA ILE A 822 4.62 14.80 -27.04
C ILE A 822 5.61 15.81 -27.66
N GLU A 823 5.14 16.69 -28.54
CA GLU A 823 5.97 17.72 -29.17
C GLU A 823 6.60 18.67 -28.14
N GLU A 824 5.81 19.16 -27.18
CA GLU A 824 6.31 20.03 -26.11
C GLU A 824 7.26 19.27 -25.16
N ALA A 825 7.04 17.98 -24.91
CA ALA A 825 7.98 17.14 -24.14
C ALA A 825 9.31 16.89 -24.88
N GLU A 826 9.27 16.65 -26.19
CA GLU A 826 10.49 16.53 -27.01
C GLU A 826 11.25 17.85 -27.10
N LYS A 827 10.53 18.98 -27.17
CA LYS A 827 11.11 20.33 -27.10
C LYS A 827 11.74 20.60 -25.73
N ALA A 828 11.06 20.24 -24.64
CA ALA A 828 11.64 20.30 -23.30
C ALA A 828 12.90 19.42 -23.18
N LEU A 829 12.90 18.21 -23.76
CA LEU A 829 14.06 17.29 -23.76
C LEU A 829 15.25 17.90 -24.52
N ARG A 830 14.96 18.60 -25.62
CA ARG A 830 15.96 19.27 -26.44
C ARG A 830 16.64 20.44 -25.73
N HIS A 831 15.90 21.20 -24.93
CA HIS A 831 16.37 22.43 -24.28
C HIS A 831 16.78 22.25 -22.81
N SER A 832 16.43 21.13 -22.18
CA SER A 832 16.90 20.75 -20.84
C SER A 832 18.39 20.44 -20.83
N ARG A 833 19.06 20.77 -19.73
CA ARG A 833 20.53 20.69 -19.59
C ARG A 833 20.97 19.74 -18.50
N PHE A 834 20.05 19.32 -17.63
CA PHE A 834 20.35 18.46 -16.51
C PHE A 834 19.98 17.01 -16.82
N TRP A 835 20.87 16.08 -16.48
CA TRP A 835 20.71 14.66 -16.78
C TRP A 835 19.43 14.07 -16.16
N TYR A 836 19.01 14.57 -15.00
CA TYR A 836 17.80 14.09 -14.35
C TYR A 836 16.55 14.51 -15.12
N SER A 837 16.51 15.74 -15.64
CA SER A 837 15.43 16.20 -16.51
C SER A 837 15.34 15.32 -17.76
N HIS A 838 16.48 14.95 -18.36
CA HIS A 838 16.53 14.03 -19.50
C HIS A 838 15.95 12.65 -19.14
N LEU A 839 16.35 12.09 -17.99
CA LEU A 839 15.83 10.83 -17.46
C LEU A 839 14.31 10.87 -17.36
N VAL A 840 13.78 11.89 -16.68
CA VAL A 840 12.35 12.04 -16.40
C VAL A 840 11.55 12.23 -17.69
N LEU A 841 12.04 13.07 -18.61
CA LEU A 841 11.38 13.31 -19.90
C LEU A 841 11.41 12.07 -20.81
N ILE A 842 12.49 11.28 -20.79
CA ILE A 842 12.53 10.01 -21.53
C ILE A 842 11.51 9.01 -20.96
N GLN A 843 11.35 8.92 -19.64
CA GLN A 843 10.29 8.10 -19.04
C GLN A 843 8.89 8.63 -19.42
N ALA A 844 8.68 9.95 -19.39
CA ALA A 844 7.42 10.57 -19.79
C ALA A 844 7.05 10.25 -21.26
N LEU A 845 8.01 10.44 -22.17
CA LEU A 845 7.86 10.10 -23.59
C LEU A 845 7.64 8.59 -23.80
N THR A 846 8.26 7.76 -22.98
CA THR A 846 8.06 6.30 -23.01
C THR A 846 6.63 5.92 -22.66
N LEU A 847 6.09 6.48 -21.57
CA LEU A 847 4.68 6.29 -21.20
C LEU A 847 3.76 6.82 -22.31
N LEU A 848 4.03 8.01 -22.83
CA LEU A 848 3.35 8.63 -23.98
C LEU A 848 3.59 7.90 -25.32
N ALA A 849 4.41 6.86 -25.39
CA ALA A 849 4.59 6.04 -26.60
C ALA A 849 3.95 4.65 -26.48
N LEU A 850 3.44 4.28 -25.30
CA LEU A 850 2.76 3.00 -25.11
C LEU A 850 1.42 2.96 -25.90
N PRO A 851 1.07 1.78 -26.46
CA PRO A 851 -0.21 1.56 -27.14
C PRO A 851 -1.36 1.56 -26.13
N ARG A 852 -2.60 1.82 -26.57
CA ARG A 852 -3.77 1.79 -25.67
C ARG A 852 -4.01 0.38 -25.07
N ASP A 853 -3.88 -0.67 -25.87
CA ASP A 853 -3.99 -2.06 -25.41
C ASP A 853 -2.61 -2.63 -25.04
N PRO A 854 -2.33 -2.98 -23.76
CA PRO A 854 -1.10 -3.64 -23.36
C PRO A 854 -0.94 -5.05 -23.96
N GLY A 855 -2.04 -5.65 -24.44
CA GLY A 855 -2.04 -6.92 -25.16
C GLY A 855 -1.51 -6.83 -26.60
N GLU A 856 -1.49 -5.62 -27.21
CA GLU A 856 -1.05 -5.43 -28.59
C GLU A 856 0.41 -5.90 -28.76
N THR A 857 0.64 -6.80 -29.73
CA THR A 857 1.99 -7.25 -30.07
C THR A 857 2.78 -6.14 -30.74
N LEU A 858 4.10 -6.14 -30.60
CA LEU A 858 4.97 -5.20 -31.32
C LEU A 858 4.67 -5.19 -32.83
N ARG A 859 4.33 -4.00 -33.35
CA ARG A 859 3.94 -3.80 -34.75
C ARG A 859 5.05 -4.19 -35.71
N GLU A 860 4.66 -4.70 -36.88
CA GLU A 860 5.66 -5.18 -37.83
C GLU A 860 6.43 -4.08 -38.54
N ARG A 861 5.74 -2.99 -38.85
CA ARG A 861 6.20 -1.83 -39.63
C ARG A 861 5.51 -0.57 -39.09
N GLY A 862 6.05 0.60 -39.41
CA GLY A 862 5.48 1.89 -39.02
C GLY A 862 5.92 2.38 -37.64
N HIS A 863 5.26 3.43 -37.14
CA HIS A 863 5.55 4.01 -35.84
C HIS A 863 5.38 2.97 -34.72
N GLY A 864 6.35 2.90 -33.80
CA GLY A 864 6.36 1.93 -32.69
C GLY A 864 6.93 0.54 -33.01
N SER A 865 7.41 0.28 -34.23
CA SER A 865 8.01 -1.03 -34.61
C SER A 865 9.48 -1.20 -34.18
N ASP A 866 10.17 -0.12 -33.80
CA ASP A 866 11.59 -0.11 -33.40
C ASP A 866 11.78 0.70 -32.11
N PRO A 867 11.49 0.10 -30.93
CA PRO A 867 11.63 0.75 -29.64
C PRO A 867 13.04 1.31 -29.38
N ARG A 868 14.09 0.57 -29.74
CA ARG A 868 15.48 1.02 -29.59
C ARG A 868 15.79 2.24 -30.44
N GLY A 869 15.30 2.28 -31.67
CA GLY A 869 15.45 3.45 -32.54
C GLY A 869 14.72 4.68 -32.02
N LEU A 870 13.52 4.51 -31.45
CA LEU A 870 12.75 5.61 -30.87
C LEU A 870 13.44 6.21 -29.64
N VAL A 871 13.83 5.37 -28.68
CA VAL A 871 14.55 5.82 -27.49
C VAL A 871 15.93 6.38 -27.87
N GLY A 872 16.61 5.76 -28.84
CA GLY A 872 17.87 6.27 -29.39
C GLY A 872 17.73 7.68 -29.97
N PHE A 873 16.62 7.98 -30.65
CA PHE A 873 16.30 9.33 -31.11
C PHE A 873 16.15 10.31 -29.93
N TRP A 874 15.39 9.96 -28.89
CA TRP A 874 15.23 10.81 -27.71
C TRP A 874 16.58 11.09 -27.01
N THR A 875 17.43 10.07 -26.84
CA THR A 875 18.78 10.27 -26.28
C THR A 875 19.67 11.14 -27.16
N SER A 876 19.44 11.18 -28.48
CA SER A 876 20.24 12.00 -29.41
C SER A 876 19.83 13.47 -29.45
N ILE A 877 18.60 13.79 -29.04
CA ILE A 877 18.12 15.19 -28.96
C ILE A 877 18.30 15.80 -27.57
N ALA A 878 18.47 14.97 -26.54
CA ALA A 878 18.62 15.41 -25.15
C ALA A 878 19.75 16.44 -25.00
N GLY A 879 19.40 17.66 -24.59
CA GLY A 879 20.35 18.77 -24.42
C GLY A 879 21.02 19.27 -25.72
N GLY A 880 20.53 18.84 -26.89
CA GLY A 880 21.09 19.22 -28.19
C GLY A 880 20.79 20.67 -28.61
N GLY A 881 19.83 21.34 -27.95
CA GLY A 881 19.35 22.65 -28.36
C GLY A 881 18.86 22.62 -29.81
N GLN A 882 19.12 23.66 -30.59
CA GLN A 882 18.70 23.69 -32.00
C GLN A 882 19.56 22.82 -32.95
N ARG A 883 20.55 22.08 -32.43
CA ARG A 883 21.44 21.25 -33.27
C ARG A 883 20.67 20.06 -33.83
N ALA A 884 21.01 19.67 -35.06
CA ALA A 884 20.45 18.47 -35.68
C ALA A 884 20.85 17.21 -34.87
N PRO A 885 19.94 16.21 -34.73
CA PRO A 885 20.25 14.99 -34.01
C PRO A 885 21.40 14.24 -34.70
N GLN A 886 22.50 14.00 -34.00
CA GLN A 886 23.63 13.22 -34.51
C GLN A 886 23.65 11.82 -33.88
N PRO A 887 23.65 10.74 -34.68
CA PRO A 887 23.75 9.38 -34.15
C PRO A 887 25.06 9.20 -33.37
N GLY A 888 24.97 8.93 -32.07
CA GLY A 888 26.14 8.77 -31.19
C GLY A 888 26.86 10.08 -30.80
N GLY A 889 26.30 11.25 -31.15
CA GLY A 889 26.91 12.56 -30.89
C GLY A 889 26.61 13.17 -29.51
N GLY A 890 25.75 12.53 -28.70
CA GLY A 890 25.45 12.96 -27.34
C GLY A 890 26.29 12.19 -26.32
N THR A 891 27.10 12.87 -25.53
CA THR A 891 27.67 12.33 -24.28
C THR A 891 26.55 12.19 -23.26
N ALA A 892 25.64 11.24 -23.50
CA ALA A 892 24.52 10.97 -22.61
C ALA A 892 25.04 10.40 -21.28
N HIS A 893 24.63 11.04 -20.18
CA HIS A 893 25.02 10.65 -18.83
C HIS A 893 24.72 9.15 -18.55
N PRO A 894 25.60 8.39 -17.86
CA PRO A 894 25.43 6.96 -17.66
C PRO A 894 24.07 6.53 -17.08
N LEU A 895 23.52 7.29 -16.13
CA LEU A 895 22.18 6.99 -15.56
C LEU A 895 21.06 7.19 -16.60
N VAL A 896 21.20 8.16 -17.51
CA VAL A 896 20.25 8.40 -18.60
C VAL A 896 20.27 7.24 -19.59
N LEU A 897 21.46 6.71 -19.91
CA LEU A 897 21.60 5.53 -20.75
C LEU A 897 20.99 4.28 -20.09
N ALA A 898 21.21 4.10 -18.78
CA ALA A 898 20.58 3.01 -18.04
C ALA A 898 19.05 3.10 -18.03
N VAL A 899 18.49 4.31 -17.92
CA VAL A 899 17.04 4.54 -18.03
C VAL A 899 16.55 4.30 -19.44
N ALA A 900 17.29 4.74 -20.45
CA ALA A 900 16.95 4.51 -21.86
C ALA A 900 16.84 3.01 -22.14
N ASP A 901 17.75 2.20 -21.62
CA ASP A 901 17.64 0.74 -21.70
C ASP A 901 16.37 0.20 -21.04
N LEU A 902 16.04 0.66 -19.83
CA LEU A 902 14.80 0.26 -19.15
C LEU A 902 13.55 0.68 -19.95
N CYS A 903 13.56 1.87 -20.55
CA CYS A 903 12.48 2.37 -21.39
C CYS A 903 12.30 1.56 -22.67
N VAL A 904 13.41 1.11 -23.28
CA VAL A 904 13.35 0.13 -24.38
C VAL A 904 12.65 -1.14 -23.93
N GLU A 905 13.01 -1.66 -22.75
CA GLU A 905 12.39 -2.88 -22.23
C GLU A 905 10.90 -2.68 -21.92
N THR A 906 10.49 -1.54 -21.37
CA THR A 906 9.09 -1.13 -21.19
C THR A 906 8.31 -1.17 -22.50
N LEU A 907 8.87 -0.62 -23.58
CA LEU A 907 8.22 -0.60 -24.89
C LEU A 907 8.16 -1.99 -25.54
N ILE A 908 9.01 -2.93 -25.13
CA ILE A 908 9.03 -4.30 -25.63
C ILE A 908 8.02 -5.18 -24.87
N ASP A 909 8.06 -5.17 -23.54
CA ASP A 909 7.25 -6.07 -22.73
C ASP A 909 5.89 -5.50 -22.30
N ARG A 910 5.69 -4.18 -22.50
CA ARG A 910 4.48 -3.42 -22.15
C ARG A 910 4.15 -3.48 -20.67
N ARG A 911 5.18 -3.56 -19.81
CA ARG A 911 5.08 -3.52 -18.35
C ARG A 911 5.86 -2.33 -17.80
N PRO A 912 5.35 -1.09 -17.96
CA PRO A 912 6.01 0.11 -17.43
C PRO A 912 6.27 0.01 -15.92
N GLU A 913 5.39 -0.64 -15.16
CA GLU A 913 5.52 -0.85 -13.72
C GLU A 913 6.80 -1.60 -13.31
N ARG A 914 7.48 -2.31 -14.22
CA ARG A 914 8.70 -3.07 -13.88
C ARG A 914 9.97 -2.27 -14.09
N HIS A 915 9.88 -1.12 -14.77
CA HIS A 915 11.02 -0.43 -15.38
C HIS A 915 10.99 1.08 -15.18
N CYS A 916 9.80 1.68 -15.07
CA CYS A 916 9.53 3.10 -14.91
C CYS A 916 8.87 3.35 -13.56
N TRP A 917 9.03 4.57 -13.04
CA TRP A 917 8.40 5.03 -11.80
C TRP A 917 7.88 6.45 -12.00
N LEU A 918 6.91 6.85 -11.18
CA LEU A 918 6.24 8.15 -11.30
C LEU A 918 6.99 9.26 -10.57
N ASP A 919 7.53 8.94 -9.39
CA ASP A 919 8.24 9.86 -8.53
C ASP A 919 9.16 9.10 -7.57
N GLU A 920 10.39 9.57 -7.39
CA GLU A 920 11.45 8.95 -6.61
C GLU A 920 11.13 8.93 -5.11
N ARG A 921 10.48 9.99 -4.61
CA ARG A 921 10.13 10.14 -3.19
C ARG A 921 8.89 9.31 -2.88
N GLU A 922 7.91 9.32 -3.77
CA GLU A 922 6.67 8.54 -3.60
C GLU A 922 6.92 7.02 -3.70
N ILE A 923 7.70 6.56 -4.69
CA ILE A 923 7.86 5.12 -4.92
C ILE A 923 8.63 4.42 -3.79
N ILE A 924 9.54 5.11 -3.10
CA ILE A 924 10.38 4.49 -2.06
C ILE A 924 9.69 4.34 -0.72
N GLY A 925 8.71 5.21 -0.44
CA GLY A 925 7.83 5.01 0.70
C GLY A 925 6.89 3.80 0.56
N ARG A 926 6.89 3.11 -0.59
CA ARG A 926 5.93 2.04 -0.92
C ARG A 926 6.61 0.79 -1.45
N ILE A 927 6.33 -0.36 -0.86
CA ILE A 927 6.69 -1.68 -1.38
C ILE A 927 5.82 -1.98 -2.60
N GLY A 928 4.51 -1.77 -2.45
CA GLY A 928 3.49 -1.84 -3.51
C GLY A 928 3.25 -3.22 -4.11
N SER A 929 2.26 -3.30 -5.01
CA SER A 929 1.94 -4.53 -5.76
C SER A 929 1.29 -4.22 -7.11
N VAL A 930 1.43 -5.14 -8.07
CA VAL A 930 0.79 -5.00 -9.39
C VAL A 930 0.14 -6.29 -9.85
N SER A 931 -1.02 -6.13 -10.49
CA SER A 931 -1.75 -7.23 -11.13
C SER A 931 -0.99 -7.80 -12.33
N GLY A 932 -0.82 -9.13 -12.36
CA GLY A 932 -0.24 -9.84 -13.50
C GLY A 932 -1.20 -9.97 -14.69
N HIS A 933 -2.51 -9.92 -14.43
CA HIS A 933 -3.56 -10.25 -15.39
C HIS A 933 -3.70 -9.19 -16.49
N PRO A 934 -3.55 -9.54 -17.79
CA PRO A 934 -3.69 -8.58 -18.89
C PRO A 934 -5.06 -7.92 -18.98
N GLY A 935 -6.14 -8.66 -18.68
CA GLY A 935 -7.52 -8.13 -18.71
C GLY A 935 -7.74 -7.01 -17.70
N ILE A 936 -7.28 -7.19 -16.47
CA ILE A 936 -7.35 -6.16 -15.42
C ILE A 936 -6.48 -4.97 -15.78
N ARG A 937 -5.28 -5.21 -16.31
CA ARG A 937 -4.44 -4.14 -16.82
C ARG A 937 -5.20 -3.36 -17.88
N ARG A 938 -5.89 -3.96 -18.86
CA ARG A 938 -6.63 -3.21 -19.90
C ARG A 938 -7.56 -2.14 -19.35
N VAL A 939 -8.27 -2.41 -18.26
CA VAL A 939 -9.28 -1.47 -17.75
C VAL A 939 -8.64 -0.29 -17.02
N GLN A 940 -7.45 -0.45 -16.40
CA GLN A 940 -6.78 0.60 -15.60
C GLN A 940 -6.60 1.93 -16.35
N ALA A 941 -6.85 3.05 -15.65
CA ALA A 941 -6.77 4.40 -16.22
C ALA A 941 -5.34 4.96 -16.32
N SER A 942 -4.41 4.49 -15.47
CA SER A 942 -3.00 4.91 -15.45
C SER A 942 -2.07 3.75 -15.79
N TRP A 943 -0.87 4.07 -16.30
CA TRP A 943 0.17 3.09 -16.61
C TRP A 943 0.87 2.60 -15.35
N LEU A 944 1.16 3.54 -14.45
CA LEU A 944 1.74 3.33 -13.14
C LEU A 944 0.62 3.58 -12.11
N PRO A 945 0.08 2.52 -11.48
CA PRO A 945 -0.97 2.67 -10.46
C PRO A 945 -0.48 3.52 -9.27
N PRO A 946 -1.37 4.24 -8.55
CA PRO A 946 -0.99 5.05 -7.40
C PRO A 946 -0.19 4.28 -6.34
N TRP A 947 -0.61 3.07 -5.99
CA TRP A 947 0.06 2.22 -4.98
C TRP A 947 1.17 1.34 -5.58
N HIS A 948 1.71 1.71 -6.73
CA HIS A 948 2.91 1.09 -7.30
C HIS A 948 4.13 1.43 -6.44
N GLY A 949 4.88 0.40 -6.06
CA GLY A 949 6.03 0.54 -5.17
C GLY A 949 7.29 -0.10 -5.74
N TRP A 950 8.41 0.14 -5.06
CA TRP A 950 9.74 -0.21 -5.56
C TRP A 950 9.99 -1.72 -5.65
N ALA A 951 9.25 -2.56 -4.90
CA ALA A 951 9.45 -4.02 -4.93
C ALA A 951 8.99 -4.65 -6.25
N VAL A 952 8.09 -3.98 -6.98
CA VAL A 952 7.60 -4.40 -8.31
C VAL A 952 8.65 -4.15 -9.41
N LEU A 953 9.52 -3.15 -9.21
CA LEU A 953 10.59 -2.83 -10.14
C LEU A 953 11.57 -4.00 -10.29
N GLN A 954 12.14 -4.18 -11.46
CA GLN A 954 13.22 -5.15 -11.64
C GLN A 954 14.47 -4.72 -10.85
N PRO A 955 15.33 -5.68 -10.41
CA PRO A 955 16.53 -5.38 -9.64
C PRO A 955 17.45 -4.31 -10.25
N ARG A 956 17.55 -4.26 -11.60
CA ARG A 956 18.34 -3.23 -12.30
C ARG A 956 17.73 -1.82 -12.12
N ALA A 957 16.41 -1.70 -12.18
CA ALA A 957 15.68 -0.44 -11.96
C ALA A 957 15.75 -0.01 -10.48
N GLN A 958 15.65 -0.96 -9.54
CA GLN A 958 15.82 -0.68 -8.10
C GLN A 958 17.19 -0.10 -7.76
N ARG A 959 18.28 -0.69 -8.30
CA ARG A 959 19.65 -0.17 -8.11
C ARG A 959 19.82 1.21 -8.74
N LEU A 960 19.26 1.40 -9.93
CA LEU A 960 19.32 2.67 -10.66
C LEU A 960 18.61 3.80 -9.90
N LEU A 961 17.40 3.54 -9.40
CA LEU A 961 16.65 4.47 -8.56
C LEU A 961 17.45 4.87 -7.32
N ALA A 962 18.11 3.90 -6.67
CA ALA A 962 18.94 4.15 -5.50
C ALA A 962 20.11 5.11 -5.79
N ASP A 963 20.84 4.89 -6.89
CA ASP A 963 21.97 5.76 -7.28
C ASP A 963 21.51 7.14 -7.78
N VAL A 964 20.38 7.22 -8.48
CA VAL A 964 19.74 8.49 -8.88
C VAL A 964 19.45 9.33 -7.65
N MET A 965 18.85 8.76 -6.62
CA MET A 965 18.54 9.49 -5.38
C MET A 965 19.77 9.85 -4.57
N LEU A 966 20.83 9.03 -4.56
CA LEU A 966 22.09 9.42 -3.94
C LEU A 966 22.67 10.67 -4.62
N LEU A 967 22.69 10.71 -5.95
CA LEU A 967 23.18 11.87 -6.69
C LEU A 967 22.30 13.11 -6.48
N LEU A 968 20.97 12.94 -6.43
CA LEU A 968 20.05 14.02 -6.11
C LEU A 968 20.21 14.51 -4.66
N ASN A 969 20.40 13.62 -3.68
CA ASN A 969 20.67 14.03 -2.30
C ASN A 969 22.00 14.79 -2.14
N LEU A 970 22.97 14.57 -3.02
CA LEU A 970 24.22 15.32 -3.07
C LEU A 970 24.05 16.68 -3.76
N ALA A 971 23.30 16.72 -4.88
CA ALA A 971 23.18 17.89 -5.74
C ALA A 971 22.01 18.83 -5.37
N ASP A 972 20.84 18.27 -5.12
CA ASP A 972 19.55 18.93 -4.97
C ASP A 972 19.21 19.18 -3.49
N ARG A 973 20.13 19.83 -2.76
CA ARG A 973 20.01 20.10 -1.32
C ARG A 973 20.31 21.55 -0.94
N GLY A 974 19.74 21.96 0.19
CA GLY A 974 19.86 23.30 0.78
C GLY A 974 18.53 24.06 0.77
N ARG A 975 18.41 25.05 1.67
CA ARG A 975 17.21 25.91 1.77
C ARG A 975 17.21 27.09 0.80
N ASP A 976 18.37 27.42 0.24
CA ASP A 976 18.57 28.53 -0.69
C ASP A 976 18.68 28.00 -2.13
N ASN A 977 17.79 28.45 -3.01
CA ASN A 977 17.75 28.06 -4.41
C ASN A 977 19.04 28.44 -5.17
N ASP A 978 19.77 29.49 -4.77
CA ASP A 978 21.03 29.85 -5.42
C ASP A 978 22.13 28.83 -5.12
N GLN A 979 22.24 28.39 -3.87
CA GLN A 979 23.17 27.31 -3.50
C GLN A 979 22.78 25.99 -4.17
N ARG A 980 21.48 25.68 -4.22
CA ARG A 980 20.93 24.50 -4.89
C ARG A 980 21.26 24.52 -6.38
N ALA A 981 21.03 25.64 -7.06
CA ALA A 981 21.36 25.85 -8.47
C ALA A 981 22.86 25.68 -8.76
N ARG A 982 23.75 26.21 -7.90
CA ARG A 982 25.20 26.02 -8.01
C ARG A 982 25.59 24.53 -7.94
N ARG A 983 25.01 23.77 -7.02
CA ARG A 983 25.28 22.32 -6.87
C ARG A 983 24.74 21.52 -8.05
N LEU A 984 23.50 21.79 -8.48
CA LEU A 984 22.92 21.20 -9.70
C LEU A 984 23.79 21.47 -10.93
N SER A 985 24.37 22.67 -11.04
CA SER A 985 25.31 23.00 -12.11
C SER A 985 26.56 22.11 -12.10
N ARG A 986 27.15 21.85 -10.93
CA ARG A 986 28.31 20.95 -10.79
C ARG A 986 27.96 19.50 -11.11
N ALA A 987 26.73 19.08 -10.79
CA ALA A 987 26.21 17.76 -11.08
C ALA A 987 25.75 17.57 -12.55
N SER A 988 25.68 18.62 -13.36
CA SER A 988 25.22 18.58 -14.76
C SER A 988 26.27 18.02 -15.74
N ARG A 989 27.35 17.41 -15.24
CA ARG A 989 28.41 16.82 -16.08
C ARG A 989 27.91 15.55 -16.76
N ALA A 990 28.57 15.16 -17.85
CA ALA A 990 28.25 13.93 -18.57
C ALA A 990 28.77 12.65 -17.88
N GLU A 991 29.72 12.80 -16.95
CA GLU A 991 30.32 11.70 -16.19
C GLU A 991 29.62 11.51 -14.83
N LEU A 992 29.78 10.32 -14.24
CA LEU A 992 29.36 10.08 -12.86
C LEU A 992 30.46 10.50 -11.87
N PRO A 993 30.11 11.00 -10.68
CA PRO A 993 31.11 11.36 -9.68
C PRO A 993 31.85 10.10 -9.16
N PRO A 994 33.16 10.21 -8.84
CA PRO A 994 33.95 9.13 -8.26
C PRO A 994 33.31 8.46 -7.04
N CYS A 995 32.51 9.22 -6.27
CA CYS A 995 31.84 8.69 -5.09
C CYS A 995 30.72 7.68 -5.40
N LEU A 996 30.21 7.63 -6.63
CA LEU A 996 29.22 6.63 -7.05
C LEU A 996 29.85 5.49 -7.84
N THR A 997 31.00 5.72 -8.46
CA THR A 997 31.67 4.77 -9.35
C THR A 997 32.78 4.00 -8.66
N ILE A 998 33.68 4.68 -7.92
CA ILE A 998 34.92 4.12 -7.39
C ILE A 998 34.80 3.88 -5.87
N ASP A 999 34.55 4.94 -5.09
CA ASP A 999 34.63 4.88 -3.63
C ASP A 999 33.48 5.65 -2.94
N ARG A 1000 32.58 4.91 -2.28
CA ARG A 1000 31.42 5.49 -1.59
C ARG A 1000 31.74 6.10 -0.23
N THR A 1001 32.92 5.85 0.35
CA THR A 1001 33.29 6.33 1.69
C THR A 1001 33.33 7.87 1.78
N ALA A 1002 33.65 8.54 0.66
CA ALA A 1002 33.60 9.99 0.51
C ALA A 1002 32.23 10.60 0.90
N MET A 1003 31.12 9.86 0.75
CA MET A 1003 29.80 10.35 1.14
C MET A 1003 29.60 10.47 2.66
N ARG A 1004 30.45 9.85 3.48
CA ARG A 1004 30.40 9.82 4.95
C ARG A 1004 28.98 9.65 5.51
N VAL A 1005 28.38 8.50 5.26
CA VAL A 1005 26.97 8.19 5.62
C VAL A 1005 26.71 8.41 7.11
N THR A 1006 27.68 8.08 7.97
CA THR A 1006 27.61 8.15 9.43
C THR A 1006 27.95 9.53 10.04
N LEU A 1007 28.21 10.56 9.20
CA LEU A 1007 28.58 11.90 9.67
C LEU A 1007 27.52 12.50 10.61
N SER A 1008 27.90 12.86 11.83
CA SER A 1008 26.99 13.47 12.82
C SER A 1008 26.85 14.99 12.65
N ARG A 1009 25.77 15.58 13.17
CA ARG A 1009 25.58 17.05 13.19
C ARG A 1009 26.74 17.80 13.84
N ARG A 1010 27.31 17.27 14.92
CA ARG A 1010 28.46 17.88 15.63
C ARG A 1010 29.70 17.95 14.73
N GLN A 1011 29.98 16.87 14.01
CA GLN A 1011 31.12 16.81 13.09
C GLN A 1011 30.89 17.62 11.80
N ALA A 1012 29.64 17.94 11.46
CA ALA A 1012 29.32 18.62 10.20
C ALA A 1012 29.58 20.13 10.24
N HIS A 1013 29.66 20.74 11.43
CA HIS A 1013 29.93 22.17 11.55
C HIS A 1013 31.26 22.58 10.88
N ASP A 1014 32.22 21.66 10.87
CA ASP A 1014 33.56 21.87 10.33
C ASP A 1014 33.75 21.33 8.90
N VAL A 1015 32.70 20.77 8.27
CA VAL A 1015 32.82 20.06 6.98
C VAL A 1015 31.96 20.72 5.90
N GLN A 1016 32.60 21.51 5.03
CA GLN A 1016 31.93 22.11 3.88
C GLN A 1016 31.68 21.09 2.74
N PRO A 1017 30.60 21.26 1.95
CA PRO A 1017 30.40 20.48 0.73
C PRO A 1017 31.59 20.61 -0.23
N GLY A 1018 32.20 19.46 -0.56
CA GLY A 1018 33.44 19.33 -1.33
C GLY A 1018 34.60 18.80 -0.50
N ALA A 1019 34.60 18.97 0.82
CA ALA A 1019 35.76 18.70 1.68
C ALA A 1019 36.12 17.21 1.85
N THR A 1020 35.19 16.30 1.56
CA THR A 1020 35.37 14.84 1.69
C THR A 1020 35.48 14.15 0.33
N CYS A 1021 35.47 14.93 -0.75
CA CYS A 1021 35.69 14.39 -2.07
C CYS A 1021 37.16 13.99 -2.22
N ILE A 1022 37.42 13.02 -3.09
CA ILE A 1022 38.78 12.75 -3.60
C ILE A 1022 39.32 14.04 -4.24
N ASP A 1023 40.62 14.28 -4.12
CA ASP A 1023 41.28 15.56 -4.45
C ASP A 1023 41.00 16.05 -5.88
N ASP A 1024 40.90 15.14 -6.84
CA ASP A 1024 40.65 15.42 -8.27
C ASP A 1024 39.16 15.49 -8.64
N CYS A 1025 38.25 15.29 -7.67
CA CYS A 1025 36.82 15.20 -7.94
C CYS A 1025 36.24 16.55 -8.41
N PRO A 1026 35.78 16.63 -9.67
CA PRO A 1026 35.39 17.91 -10.26
C PRO A 1026 33.95 18.31 -9.91
N PHE A 1027 33.24 17.48 -9.15
CA PHE A 1027 31.87 17.69 -8.70
C PHE A 1027 31.79 18.45 -7.38
N ARG A 1028 32.71 18.17 -6.44
CA ARG A 1028 32.76 18.77 -5.09
C ARG A 1028 31.39 18.81 -4.39
N LEU A 1029 30.72 17.63 -4.32
CA LEU A 1029 29.36 17.50 -3.76
C LEU A 1029 29.31 16.78 -2.40
N CYS A 1030 30.31 16.00 -2.02
CA CYS A 1030 30.33 15.19 -0.78
C CYS A 1030 30.72 16.05 0.44
N PRO A 1031 30.26 15.72 1.67
CA PRO A 1031 29.55 14.50 2.06
C PRO A 1031 28.04 14.64 1.89
N LEU A 1032 27.27 13.56 2.12
CA LEU A 1032 25.81 13.66 2.31
C LEU A 1032 25.49 14.63 3.47
N PRO A 1033 24.26 15.19 3.55
CA PRO A 1033 23.83 15.92 4.73
C PRO A 1033 24.12 15.13 6.02
N PRO A 1034 24.36 15.74 7.18
CA PRO A 1034 24.63 14.97 8.39
C PRO A 1034 23.44 14.12 8.84
N LYS A 1035 23.72 13.05 9.59
CA LYS A 1035 22.73 12.20 10.25
C LYS A 1035 21.89 13.08 11.20
N GLY A 1036 20.58 13.10 10.99
CA GLY A 1036 19.63 13.94 11.73
C GLY A 1036 19.04 15.08 10.90
N ASP A 1037 19.69 15.49 9.81
CA ASP A 1037 19.08 16.37 8.81
C ASP A 1037 18.24 15.56 7.83
N GLU A 1038 17.10 16.11 7.44
CA GLU A 1038 16.26 15.54 6.40
C GLU A 1038 16.99 15.53 5.06
N LEU A 1039 16.94 14.37 4.41
CA LEU A 1039 17.36 14.23 3.02
C LEU A 1039 16.23 14.73 2.12
N PRO A 1040 16.51 15.61 1.14
CA PRO A 1040 15.49 16.05 0.19
C PRO A 1040 14.80 14.88 -0.51
N TYR A 1041 15.55 13.83 -0.84
CA TYR A 1041 15.06 12.56 -1.36
C TYR A 1041 15.24 11.49 -0.28
N GLN A 1042 14.37 11.53 0.72
CA GLN A 1042 14.40 10.58 1.83
C GLN A 1042 14.30 9.14 1.32
N MET A 1043 15.16 8.26 1.84
CA MET A 1043 15.17 6.84 1.48
C MET A 1043 14.59 6.05 2.64
N ASP A 1044 13.71 5.08 2.35
CA ASP A 1044 13.12 4.23 3.38
C ASP A 1044 14.14 3.20 3.91
N GLU A 1045 14.07 2.88 5.21
CA GLU A 1045 14.95 1.90 5.85
C GLU A 1045 14.88 0.54 5.14
N ALA A 1046 13.67 0.07 4.79
CA ALA A 1046 13.48 -1.21 4.13
C ALA A 1046 14.05 -1.22 2.71
N PHE A 1047 13.96 -0.10 1.99
CA PHE A 1047 14.57 0.05 0.66
C PHE A 1047 16.09 -0.04 0.72
N CYS A 1048 16.73 0.73 1.61
CA CYS A 1048 18.19 0.68 1.81
C CYS A 1048 18.66 -0.71 2.22
N ALA A 1049 17.92 -1.35 3.14
CA ALA A 1049 18.26 -2.68 3.59
C ALA A 1049 18.11 -3.73 2.46
N HIS A 1050 17.15 -3.55 1.55
CA HIS A 1050 17.01 -4.41 0.38
C HIS A 1050 18.17 -4.25 -0.63
N GLN A 1051 18.75 -3.05 -0.75
CA GLN A 1051 19.95 -2.87 -1.60
C GLN A 1051 21.11 -3.76 -1.13
N VAL A 1052 21.28 -3.96 0.18
CA VAL A 1052 22.25 -4.93 0.74
C VAL A 1052 22.00 -6.34 0.18
N ASP A 1053 20.74 -6.76 0.12
CA ASP A 1053 20.35 -8.08 -0.35
C ASP A 1053 20.55 -8.26 -1.87
N LEU A 1054 20.41 -7.17 -2.65
CA LEU A 1054 20.68 -7.15 -4.08
C LEU A 1054 22.18 -7.30 -4.40
N VAL A 1055 23.07 -6.88 -3.49
CA VAL A 1055 24.54 -7.02 -3.64
C VAL A 1055 24.99 -8.46 -3.34
N GLY A 1056 24.33 -9.13 -2.38
CA GLY A 1056 24.78 -10.40 -1.78
C GLY A 1056 24.63 -11.69 -2.59
N ARG A 1057 24.08 -11.68 -3.82
CA ARG A 1057 23.85 -12.93 -4.59
C ARG A 1057 25.01 -13.23 -5.53
N TRP A 1058 25.78 -14.29 -5.24
CA TRP A 1058 26.85 -14.77 -6.12
C TRP A 1058 26.31 -15.55 -7.32
N TRP A 1059 25.19 -16.26 -7.21
CA TRP A 1059 24.76 -17.18 -8.28
C TRP A 1059 23.82 -16.55 -9.32
N TRP A 1060 22.93 -15.61 -8.95
CA TRP A 1060 21.84 -15.17 -9.84
C TRP A 1060 21.77 -13.65 -10.09
N SER A 1061 22.76 -12.88 -9.61
CA SER A 1061 22.84 -11.47 -9.99
C SER A 1061 23.31 -11.37 -11.46
N PRO A 1062 22.65 -10.57 -12.33
CA PRO A 1062 23.41 -9.93 -13.40
C PRO A 1062 24.58 -9.22 -12.71
N GLY A 1063 25.75 -9.11 -13.33
CA GLY A 1063 26.98 -8.57 -12.71
C GLY A 1063 26.82 -7.25 -11.93
N ARG A 1064 27.94 -6.68 -11.48
CA ARG A 1064 27.94 -5.28 -11.00
C ARG A 1064 27.16 -4.43 -12.04
N ALA A 1065 26.35 -3.48 -11.59
CA ALA A 1065 25.66 -2.62 -12.55
C ALA A 1065 26.72 -1.96 -13.44
N ASP A 1066 26.50 -1.87 -14.75
CA ASP A 1066 27.56 -1.48 -15.69
C ASP A 1066 28.13 -0.08 -15.41
N TRP A 1067 27.42 0.75 -14.64
CA TRP A 1067 27.83 2.08 -14.19
C TRP A 1067 28.42 2.14 -12.78
N GLN A 1068 28.51 1.02 -12.05
CA GLN A 1068 29.08 0.91 -10.70
C GLN A 1068 30.38 0.09 -10.75
N ALA A 1069 31.53 0.71 -10.46
CA ALA A 1069 32.82 0.02 -10.38
C ALA A 1069 33.26 -0.34 -8.95
N VAL A 1070 32.47 0.05 -7.93
CA VAL A 1070 32.71 -0.17 -6.49
C VAL A 1070 32.82 -1.67 -6.14
N ASP A 1071 33.67 -2.00 -5.15
CA ASP A 1071 33.72 -3.36 -4.64
C ASP A 1071 32.41 -3.81 -3.99
N ARG A 1072 32.11 -5.12 -4.04
CA ARG A 1072 30.87 -5.67 -3.48
C ARG A 1072 30.83 -5.57 -1.96
N HIS A 1073 31.96 -5.72 -1.28
CA HIS A 1073 32.03 -5.60 0.16
C HIS A 1073 31.74 -4.15 0.58
N ASP A 1074 32.44 -3.19 -0.01
CA ASP A 1074 32.26 -1.76 0.28
C ASP A 1074 30.84 -1.28 -0.04
N LEU A 1075 30.27 -1.75 -1.15
CA LEU A 1075 28.89 -1.44 -1.51
C LEU A 1075 27.89 -2.01 -0.50
N ARG A 1076 28.16 -3.20 0.04
CA ARG A 1076 27.33 -3.84 1.07
C ARG A 1076 27.39 -3.06 2.38
N THR A 1077 28.59 -2.70 2.82
CA THR A 1077 28.83 -1.90 4.03
C THR A 1077 28.16 -0.53 3.91
N PHE A 1078 28.32 0.15 2.77
CA PHE A 1078 27.66 1.43 2.51
C PHE A 1078 26.13 1.35 2.67
N TRP A 1079 25.47 0.34 2.09
CA TRP A 1079 24.02 0.21 2.18
C TRP A 1079 23.54 -0.21 3.58
N GLN A 1080 24.36 -0.95 4.33
CA GLN A 1080 24.09 -1.23 5.74
C GLN A 1080 24.12 0.06 6.57
N GLU A 1081 25.18 0.86 6.44
CA GLU A 1081 25.26 2.16 7.10
C GLU A 1081 24.12 3.10 6.68
N MET A 1082 23.72 3.06 5.40
CA MET A 1082 22.61 3.88 4.90
C MET A 1082 21.26 3.41 5.48
N SER A 1083 21.05 2.11 5.64
CA SER A 1083 19.88 1.57 6.32
C SER A 1083 19.83 2.04 7.78
N GLU A 1084 20.94 1.95 8.51
CA GLU A 1084 21.04 2.42 9.90
C GLU A 1084 20.89 3.94 10.01
N ARG A 1085 21.38 4.69 9.01
CA ARG A 1085 21.19 6.13 8.92
C ARG A 1085 19.73 6.49 8.70
N MET A 1086 18.97 5.72 7.91
CA MET A 1086 17.54 5.96 7.67
C MET A 1086 16.64 5.45 8.78
N ALA A 1087 17.21 4.79 9.80
CA ALA A 1087 16.48 4.49 11.02
C ALA A 1087 15.86 5.77 11.61
N PRO A 1088 14.62 5.70 12.13
CA PRO A 1088 13.93 6.86 12.71
C PRO A 1088 14.77 7.59 13.76
N ALA A 1089 14.59 8.92 13.86
CA ALA A 1089 15.42 9.78 14.71
C ALA A 1089 15.45 9.38 16.18
N TRP A 1090 14.35 8.88 16.74
CA TRP A 1090 14.26 8.40 18.12
C TRP A 1090 15.02 7.09 18.39
N ARG A 1091 15.48 6.35 17.36
CA ARG A 1091 16.39 5.20 17.53
C ARG A 1091 17.85 5.62 17.67
N LYS A 1092 18.18 6.83 17.23
CA LYS A 1092 19.54 7.38 17.21
C LYS A 1092 19.78 8.15 18.49
#